data_AF-A0A0Q9CRX0-F1
#
_entry.id   AF-A0A0Q9CRX0-F1
#
_cell.length_a   1.000
_cell.length_b   1.000
_cell.length_c   1.000
_cell.angle_alpha   90.00
_cell.angle_beta   90.00
_cell.angle_gamma   90.00
#
_symmetry.space_group_name_H-M   'P 1'
#
loop_
_entity.id
_entity.type
_entity.pdbx_description
1 polymer ?
#
loop_
_entity_poly.entity_id
_entity_poly.type
_entity_poly.pdbx_seq_one_letter_code
_entity_poly.pdbx_strand_id
1 'polypeptide(L)'
;MTSTLDPANPFAAASTLPYQLPDFTTIREEHYLPALRAGMDAERAEIEGIVTNPEAPTVANTLEALESAGRLLTRAVTVFYNVASSDSTPGLEDIEETIAPELSAHHDAIYMDARLYARVRALQDAVDAGDLTLEADTAWLLHTLLVDFRRSGIELDAADQDRLRDLNGKLTSLEAAFGRKLLAGANAASVLVDDAAELEGLPEDAIAAAAAAAATRGHEGKYLLEMQLPTQQGVIASLARRETRERVQQASMTRGATGDDNDTRQIVIDLARLRAEHARLLGYDHHAAYIAEDATAKTTGAVNAMLSRLAPAAVANARREAGDLEVALAREAGDDAELRASDWAYLAEQVRKERYSLDDAALRPYLELDRVVTDGVFKAANLLYGISFAERSDLVGYHPDVRVFEVFDGPVGEQDQGLGLFLADFYTRESKRGGAWMNNLVDQNHLLDQPPVVVNNLNIVKPPAGEPTLLVWDEVITLFHEFGHALHGLFSDVRYPSQSGTEVPRDFVEYPSQVNEMWAWEPTILTSYAVHHVTGEPMPAAWVETMLASRLFNEGFGTTEYLAAALLDQAWHQLAPEQVPTSVDEVLPFEAAALDAAGVGFAPVPPRYRTTYFNHVFGGGYSAGYYSYIWSEVLDADTVTWFEENGGLNRANGDAFRKKLLARGGSVDPMVAFADLRGRDPEIAPLLTRRGLDA
;
A
#
# COMPACT_ATOMS: atom_id res chain seq x y z
N MET A 1 18.73 -17.35 30.58
CA MET A 1 20.10 -17.14 30.06
C MET A 1 19.91 -16.32 28.81
N THR A 2 20.23 -15.04 28.84
CA THR A 2 20.20 -14.18 27.64
C THR A 2 21.17 -14.78 26.64
N SER A 3 20.64 -15.36 25.57
CA SER A 3 21.46 -15.82 24.46
C SER A 3 21.98 -14.56 23.78
N THR A 4 23.19 -14.11 24.13
CA THR A 4 23.86 -13.06 23.39
C THR A 4 23.95 -13.48 21.93
N LEU A 5 23.35 -12.70 21.03
CA LEU A 5 23.40 -12.94 19.59
C LEU A 5 24.87 -13.13 19.17
N ASP A 6 25.13 -14.12 18.31
CA ASP A 6 26.47 -14.32 17.75
C ASP A 6 26.94 -13.00 17.11
N PRO A 7 28.11 -12.44 17.51
CA PRO A 7 28.64 -11.23 16.89
C PRO A 7 28.88 -11.35 15.38
N ALA A 8 28.91 -12.57 14.83
CA ALA A 8 28.99 -12.82 13.40
C ALA A 8 27.62 -12.72 12.68
N ASN A 9 26.51 -12.69 13.41
CA ASN A 9 25.19 -12.47 12.80
C ASN A 9 25.13 -11.03 12.24
N PRO A 10 24.71 -10.82 10.98
CA PRO A 10 24.76 -9.51 10.34
C PRO A 10 23.88 -8.44 11.01
N PHE A 11 22.89 -8.84 11.82
CA PHE A 11 22.04 -7.90 12.56
C PHE A 11 22.64 -7.45 13.89
N ALA A 12 23.69 -8.12 14.39
CA ALA A 12 24.29 -7.86 15.71
C ALA A 12 24.86 -6.44 15.86
N ALA A 13 25.19 -5.78 14.75
CA ALA A 13 25.63 -4.38 14.71
C ALA A 13 24.88 -3.61 13.62
N ALA A 14 24.98 -2.28 13.65
CA ALA A 14 24.52 -1.45 12.55
C ALA A 14 25.35 -1.73 11.28
N SER A 15 24.72 -1.67 10.11
CA SER A 15 25.41 -1.85 8.84
C SER A 15 26.45 -0.76 8.62
N THR A 16 27.60 -1.14 8.10
CA THR A 16 28.66 -0.20 7.69
C THR A 16 28.54 0.22 6.22
N LEU A 17 27.55 -0.32 5.49
CA LEU A 17 27.28 0.10 4.12
C LEU A 17 26.71 1.54 4.11
N PRO A 18 26.82 2.26 2.97
CA PRO A 18 26.23 3.58 2.83
C PRO A 18 24.78 3.61 3.31
N TYR A 19 24.43 4.67 4.06
CA TYR A 19 23.08 4.89 4.60
C TYR A 19 22.57 3.78 5.53
N GLN A 20 23.46 2.96 6.08
CA GLN A 20 23.13 1.75 6.85
C GLN A 20 22.31 0.72 6.06
N LEU A 21 22.44 0.69 4.72
CA LEU A 21 21.81 -0.34 3.88
C LEU A 21 22.10 -1.74 4.46
N PRO A 22 21.08 -2.59 4.71
CA PRO A 22 21.32 -3.96 5.14
C PRO A 22 22.22 -4.71 4.16
N ASP A 23 23.21 -5.45 4.68
CA ASP A 23 24.12 -6.22 3.83
C ASP A 23 23.47 -7.53 3.37
N PHE A 24 22.68 -7.43 2.31
CA PHE A 24 21.99 -8.58 1.72
C PHE A 24 22.95 -9.66 1.16
N THR A 25 24.25 -9.38 1.03
CA THR A 25 25.23 -10.40 0.61
C THR A 25 25.56 -11.40 1.72
N THR A 26 25.38 -11.00 2.98
CA THR A 26 25.70 -11.80 4.17
C THR A 26 24.47 -12.29 4.93
N ILE A 27 23.33 -11.63 4.76
CA ILE A 27 22.05 -12.07 5.35
C ILE A 27 21.63 -13.41 4.74
N ARG A 28 21.08 -14.28 5.60
CA ARG A 28 20.62 -15.65 5.32
C ARG A 28 19.43 -15.94 6.22
N GLU A 29 18.60 -16.90 5.84
CA GLU A 29 17.39 -17.27 6.59
C GLU A 29 17.70 -17.64 8.05
N GLU A 30 18.78 -18.39 8.29
CA GLU A 30 19.19 -18.80 9.64
C GLU A 30 19.56 -17.64 10.58
N HIS A 31 19.75 -16.43 10.04
CA HIS A 31 20.10 -15.25 10.84
C HIS A 31 18.88 -14.57 11.48
N TYR A 32 17.69 -14.69 10.90
CA TYR A 32 16.50 -13.93 11.32
C TYR A 32 16.02 -14.33 12.71
N LEU A 33 15.64 -15.60 12.91
CA LEU A 33 15.02 -16.04 14.16
C LEU A 33 15.90 -15.77 15.40
N PRO A 34 17.23 -16.03 15.38
CA PRO A 34 18.11 -15.63 16.48
C PRO A 34 18.15 -14.12 16.70
N ALA A 35 18.21 -13.31 15.62
CA ALA A 35 18.29 -11.86 15.72
C ALA A 35 17.00 -11.23 16.25
N LEU A 36 15.84 -11.70 15.79
CA LEU A 36 14.53 -11.23 16.24
C LEU A 36 14.35 -11.49 17.74
N ARG A 37 14.64 -12.71 18.21
CA ARG A 37 14.54 -13.05 19.64
C ARG A 37 15.55 -12.27 20.50
N ALA A 38 16.80 -12.16 20.04
CA ALA A 38 17.80 -11.35 20.73
C ALA A 38 17.44 -9.86 20.75
N GLY A 39 16.82 -9.35 19.68
CA GLY A 39 16.29 -8.00 19.59
C GLY A 39 15.22 -7.74 20.64
N MET A 40 14.21 -8.60 20.72
CA MET A 40 13.16 -8.50 21.75
C MET A 40 13.73 -8.59 23.18
N ASP A 41 14.72 -9.44 23.41
CA ASP A 41 15.40 -9.54 24.72
C ASP A 41 16.18 -8.26 25.06
N ALA A 42 16.89 -7.69 24.08
CA ALA A 42 17.64 -6.44 24.25
C ALA A 42 16.70 -5.26 24.53
N GLU A 43 15.62 -5.14 23.76
CA GLU A 43 14.63 -4.09 23.94
C GLU A 43 13.96 -4.17 25.32
N ARG A 44 13.53 -5.38 25.74
CA ARG A 44 13.01 -5.56 27.11
C ARG A 44 13.99 -5.10 28.19
N ALA A 45 15.28 -5.33 28.01
CA ALA A 45 16.30 -4.88 28.96
C ALA A 45 16.48 -3.34 28.93
N GLU A 46 16.39 -2.71 27.76
CA GLU A 46 16.41 -1.25 27.59
C GLU A 46 15.17 -0.62 28.26
N ILE A 47 13.97 -1.17 28.02
CA ILE A 47 12.73 -0.75 28.67
C ILE A 47 12.82 -0.93 30.19
N GLU A 48 13.35 -2.04 30.69
CA GLU A 48 13.54 -2.23 32.13
C GLU A 48 14.47 -1.15 32.73
N GLY A 49 15.49 -0.72 31.97
CA GLY A 49 16.34 0.41 32.33
C GLY A 49 15.60 1.73 32.43
N ILE A 50 14.65 1.99 31.53
CA ILE A 50 13.79 3.20 31.54
C ILE A 50 12.87 3.19 32.76
N VAL A 51 12.12 2.10 32.96
CA VAL A 51 11.10 2.02 34.01
C VAL A 51 11.69 1.95 35.42
N THR A 52 12.93 1.49 35.57
CA THR A 52 13.64 1.45 36.87
C THR A 52 14.57 2.63 37.13
N ASN A 53 14.66 3.59 36.20
CA ASN A 53 15.49 4.78 36.40
C ASN A 53 15.01 5.56 37.65
N PRO A 54 15.86 5.73 38.69
CA PRO A 54 15.46 6.38 39.94
C PRO A 54 15.26 7.90 39.80
N GLU A 55 15.73 8.50 38.70
CA GLU A 55 15.52 9.91 38.42
C GLU A 55 14.07 10.17 37.97
N ALA A 56 13.58 11.37 38.29
CA ALA A 56 12.27 11.82 37.83
C ALA A 56 12.17 11.74 36.28
N PRO A 57 11.01 11.41 35.72
CA PRO A 57 10.82 11.36 34.27
C PRO A 57 11.18 12.68 33.60
N THR A 58 11.96 12.59 32.52
CA THR A 58 12.31 13.70 31.62
C THR A 58 12.13 13.24 30.18
N VAL A 59 12.10 14.18 29.23
CA VAL A 59 12.10 13.86 27.79
C VAL A 59 13.25 12.89 27.46
N ALA A 60 14.47 13.20 27.91
CA ALA A 60 15.65 12.40 27.61
C ALA A 60 15.59 10.97 28.18
N ASN A 61 15.22 10.82 29.46
CA ASN A 61 15.26 9.52 30.14
C ASN A 61 14.00 8.66 29.95
N THR A 62 13.00 9.16 29.21
CA THR A 62 11.72 8.47 29.02
C THR A 62 11.31 8.47 27.54
N LEU A 63 11.11 9.63 26.89
CA LEU A 63 10.69 9.67 25.48
C LEU A 63 11.85 9.34 24.53
N GLU A 64 12.97 10.07 24.59
CA GLU A 64 14.13 9.80 23.73
C GLU A 64 14.74 8.42 24.02
N ALA A 65 14.70 7.97 25.28
CA ALA A 65 15.14 6.64 25.66
C ALA A 65 14.25 5.54 25.06
N LEU A 66 12.92 5.74 25.01
CA LEU A 66 11.99 4.82 24.38
C LEU A 66 12.19 4.80 22.86
N GLU A 67 12.28 5.97 22.23
CA GLU A 67 12.55 6.12 20.80
C GLU A 67 13.91 5.54 20.36
N SER A 68 14.86 5.42 21.28
CA SER A 68 16.18 4.82 21.01
C SER A 68 16.26 3.33 21.32
N ALA A 69 15.23 2.74 21.93
CA ALA A 69 15.20 1.33 22.29
C ALA A 69 14.95 0.45 21.05
N GLY A 70 15.19 -0.86 21.17
CA GLY A 70 14.76 -1.82 20.16
C GLY A 70 15.61 -1.86 18.89
N ARG A 71 16.71 -1.10 18.80
CA ARG A 71 17.50 -0.97 17.55
C ARG A 71 17.92 -2.30 16.91
N LEU A 72 18.23 -3.33 17.70
CA LEU A 72 18.52 -4.66 17.17
C LEU A 72 17.28 -5.31 16.56
N LEU A 73 16.15 -5.23 17.26
CA LEU A 73 14.88 -5.74 16.77
C LEU A 73 14.48 -5.02 15.48
N THR A 74 14.52 -3.68 15.46
CA THR A 74 14.19 -2.84 14.29
C THR A 74 14.98 -3.27 13.05
N ARG A 75 16.30 -3.47 13.17
CA ARG A 75 17.13 -3.93 12.03
C ARG A 75 16.72 -5.30 11.51
N ALA A 76 16.39 -6.24 12.40
CA ALA A 76 16.03 -7.59 12.00
C ALA A 76 14.61 -7.66 11.42
N VAL A 77 13.65 -6.97 12.04
CA VAL A 77 12.22 -7.05 11.70
C VAL A 77 11.89 -6.33 10.40
N THR A 78 12.47 -5.16 10.16
CA THR A 78 12.28 -4.40 8.91
C THR A 78 12.78 -5.19 7.70
N VAL A 79 13.98 -5.77 7.81
CA VAL A 79 14.57 -6.59 6.76
C VAL A 79 13.78 -7.88 6.57
N PHE A 80 13.37 -8.54 7.65
CA PHE A 80 12.57 -9.76 7.59
C PHE A 80 11.26 -9.53 6.81
N TYR A 81 10.46 -8.53 7.19
CA TYR A 81 9.18 -8.27 6.51
C TYR A 81 9.32 -7.70 5.10
N ASN A 82 10.41 -6.96 4.81
CA ASN A 82 10.73 -6.57 3.44
C ASN A 82 10.94 -7.81 2.55
N VAL A 83 11.78 -8.76 2.98
CA VAL A 83 12.05 -9.97 2.20
C VAL A 83 10.83 -10.90 2.19
N ALA A 84 10.16 -11.12 3.31
CA ALA A 84 8.96 -11.98 3.37
C ALA A 84 7.82 -11.48 2.47
N SER A 85 7.69 -10.16 2.28
CA SER A 85 6.67 -9.62 1.36
C SER A 85 7.09 -9.61 -0.10
N SER A 86 8.38 -9.43 -0.38
CA SER A 86 8.89 -9.23 -1.74
C SER A 86 9.48 -10.49 -2.37
N ASP A 87 10.08 -11.38 -1.59
CA ASP A 87 10.77 -12.58 -2.05
C ASP A 87 10.69 -13.70 -1.00
N SER A 88 9.46 -14.08 -0.64
CA SER A 88 9.18 -15.11 0.35
C SER A 88 9.73 -16.49 -0.02
N THR A 89 10.01 -17.30 1.01
CA THR A 89 10.35 -18.71 0.91
C THR A 89 9.57 -19.49 1.98
N PRO A 90 9.41 -20.83 1.85
CA PRO A 90 8.82 -21.64 2.92
C PRO A 90 9.54 -21.49 4.26
N GLY A 91 10.86 -21.28 4.25
CA GLY A 91 11.64 -21.04 5.47
C GLY A 91 11.30 -19.70 6.13
N LEU A 92 11.10 -18.64 5.34
CA LEU A 92 10.65 -17.34 5.87
C LEU A 92 9.21 -17.39 6.38
N GLU A 93 8.34 -18.15 5.73
CA GLU A 93 6.96 -18.39 6.17
C GLU A 93 6.90 -19.12 7.52
N ASP A 94 7.73 -20.15 7.72
CA ASP A 94 7.85 -20.85 9.00
C ASP A 94 8.37 -19.92 10.11
N ILE A 95 9.31 -19.02 9.77
CA ILE A 95 9.82 -18.01 10.70
C ILE A 95 8.71 -17.00 11.04
N GLU A 96 7.94 -16.53 10.06
CA GLU A 96 6.83 -15.60 10.26
C GLU A 96 5.79 -16.19 11.20
N GLU A 97 5.38 -17.44 10.97
CA GLU A 97 4.41 -18.16 11.80
C GLU A 97 4.89 -18.31 13.24
N THR A 98 6.20 -18.48 13.44
CA THR A 98 6.79 -18.57 14.77
C THR A 98 6.89 -17.20 15.45
N ILE A 99 7.33 -16.17 14.72
CA ILE A 99 7.74 -14.89 15.33
C ILE A 99 6.57 -13.90 15.46
N ALA A 100 5.57 -13.97 14.60
CA ALA A 100 4.39 -13.10 14.64
C ALA A 100 3.72 -13.03 16.03
N PRO A 101 3.35 -14.17 16.68
CA PRO A 101 2.79 -14.12 18.03
C PRO A 101 3.81 -13.69 19.09
N GLU A 102 5.11 -13.97 18.92
CA GLU A 102 6.15 -13.50 19.84
C GLU A 102 6.32 -11.97 19.79
N LEU A 103 6.27 -11.36 18.61
CA LEU A 103 6.31 -9.90 18.41
C LEU A 103 5.07 -9.23 18.98
N SER A 104 3.90 -9.81 18.76
CA SER A 104 2.63 -9.34 19.34
C SER A 104 2.71 -9.31 20.88
N ALA A 105 3.14 -10.41 21.50
CA ALA A 105 3.34 -10.48 22.94
C ALA A 105 4.43 -9.50 23.44
N HIS A 106 5.46 -9.26 22.64
CA HIS A 106 6.51 -8.30 22.97
C HIS A 106 5.99 -6.85 22.99
N HIS A 107 5.21 -6.47 21.99
CA HIS A 107 4.54 -5.18 21.92
C HIS A 107 3.60 -4.97 23.13
N ASP A 108 2.74 -5.97 23.41
CA ASP A 108 1.82 -5.91 24.56
C ASP A 108 2.57 -5.78 25.89
N ALA A 109 3.73 -6.42 26.04
CA ALA A 109 4.55 -6.31 27.26
C ALA A 109 5.07 -4.89 27.50
N ILE A 110 5.27 -4.09 26.45
CA ILE A 110 5.72 -2.70 26.54
C ILE A 110 4.53 -1.77 26.79
N TYR A 111 3.51 -1.83 25.94
CA TYR A 111 2.37 -0.90 26.00
C TYR A 111 1.37 -1.21 27.11
N MET A 112 1.46 -2.38 27.75
CA MET A 112 0.71 -2.69 28.97
C MET A 112 1.57 -2.60 30.25
N ASP A 113 2.83 -2.12 30.20
CA ASP A 113 3.63 -1.89 31.41
C ASP A 113 3.20 -0.61 32.13
N ALA A 114 2.46 -0.77 33.23
CA ALA A 114 1.99 0.33 34.08
C ALA A 114 3.12 1.24 34.60
N ARG A 115 4.35 0.72 34.76
CA ARG A 115 5.51 1.52 35.19
C ARG A 115 5.96 2.46 34.08
N LEU A 116 6.02 1.98 32.84
CA LEU A 116 6.36 2.80 31.68
C LEU A 116 5.29 3.87 31.46
N TYR A 117 4.01 3.47 31.44
CA TYR A 117 2.90 4.40 31.31
C TYR A 117 2.92 5.49 32.39
N ALA A 118 3.19 5.14 33.65
CA ALA A 118 3.31 6.12 34.73
C ALA A 118 4.41 7.15 34.49
N ARG A 119 5.55 6.76 33.88
CA ARG A 119 6.61 7.71 33.52
C ARG A 119 6.19 8.65 32.40
N VAL A 120 5.54 8.13 31.37
CA VAL A 120 5.03 8.94 30.24
C VAL A 120 3.94 9.89 30.72
N ARG A 121 2.99 9.41 31.55
CA ARG A 121 1.96 10.24 32.19
C ARG A 121 2.52 11.35 33.05
N ALA A 122 3.59 11.10 33.81
CA ALA A 122 4.21 12.13 34.63
C ALA A 122 4.75 13.32 33.80
N LEU A 123 5.18 13.08 32.55
CA LEU A 123 5.57 14.17 31.64
C LEU A 123 4.35 15.01 31.24
N GLN A 124 3.22 14.38 30.91
CA GLN A 124 1.99 15.10 30.60
C GLN A 124 1.48 15.89 31.81
N ASP A 125 1.50 15.30 33.00
CA ASP A 125 1.08 15.98 34.22
C ASP A 125 1.97 17.20 34.53
N ALA A 126 3.28 17.12 34.24
CA ALA A 126 4.20 18.25 34.36
C ALA A 126 3.93 19.35 33.31
N VAL A 127 3.53 18.99 32.08
CA VAL A 127 3.08 19.94 31.06
C VAL A 127 1.81 20.65 31.52
N ASP A 128 0.82 19.89 31.99
CA ASP A 128 -0.47 20.41 32.45
C ASP A 128 -0.31 21.35 33.67
N ALA A 129 0.66 21.07 34.54
CA ALA A 129 1.02 21.91 35.68
C ALA A 129 1.82 23.17 35.30
N GLY A 130 2.37 23.24 34.07
CA GLY A 130 3.24 24.32 33.61
C GLY A 130 4.70 24.20 34.07
N ASP A 131 5.10 23.04 34.59
CA ASP A 131 6.47 22.76 35.05
C ASP A 131 7.39 22.30 33.91
N LEU A 132 6.82 21.84 32.79
CA LEU A 132 7.52 21.40 31.58
C LEU A 132 6.95 22.07 30.34
N THR A 133 7.83 22.63 29.49
CA THR A 133 7.46 23.11 28.15
C THR A 133 8.15 22.22 27.12
N LEU A 134 7.38 21.72 26.16
CA LEU A 134 7.87 20.85 25.10
C LEU A 134 7.89 21.60 23.77
N GLU A 135 8.87 21.25 22.92
CA GLU A 135 8.82 21.59 21.50
C GLU A 135 7.63 20.88 20.84
N ALA A 136 7.11 21.43 19.74
CA ALA A 136 5.85 20.97 19.15
C ALA A 136 5.89 19.49 18.72
N ASP A 137 6.99 19.04 18.12
CA ASP A 137 7.22 17.64 17.71
C ASP A 137 7.17 16.66 18.90
N THR A 138 7.74 17.08 20.03
CA THR A 138 7.84 16.32 21.27
C THR A 138 6.51 16.30 22.03
N ALA A 139 5.77 17.41 22.00
CA ALA A 139 4.41 17.47 22.53
C ALA A 139 3.47 16.55 21.74
N TRP A 140 3.62 16.52 20.41
CA TRP A 140 2.87 15.62 19.54
C TRP A 140 3.23 14.15 19.79
N LEU A 141 4.52 13.80 19.91
CA LEU A 141 4.97 12.47 20.30
C LEU A 141 4.35 12.02 21.64
N LEU A 142 4.39 12.89 22.65
CA LEU A 142 3.80 12.57 23.96
C LEU A 142 2.30 12.32 23.85
N HIS A 143 1.60 13.13 23.04
CA HIS A 143 0.17 12.96 22.81
C HIS A 143 -0.16 11.63 22.14
N THR A 144 0.49 11.30 21.02
CA THR A 144 0.24 10.07 20.27
C THR A 144 0.61 8.84 21.09
N LEU A 145 1.75 8.87 21.78
CA LEU A 145 2.18 7.76 22.65
C LEU A 145 1.15 7.48 23.76
N LEU A 146 0.57 8.51 24.37
CA LEU A 146 -0.49 8.33 25.37
C LEU A 146 -1.77 7.74 24.78
N VAL A 147 -2.11 8.13 23.55
CA VAL A 147 -3.21 7.54 22.80
C VAL A 147 -2.94 6.05 22.54
N ASP A 148 -1.71 5.69 22.13
CA ASP A 148 -1.30 4.30 21.88
C ASP A 148 -1.36 3.43 23.14
N PHE A 149 -0.87 3.93 24.28
CA PHE A 149 -0.99 3.23 25.58
C PHE A 149 -2.46 2.90 25.90
N ARG A 150 -3.36 3.87 25.77
CA ARG A 150 -4.80 3.67 26.02
C ARG A 150 -5.39 2.66 25.02
N ARG A 151 -5.08 2.81 23.74
CA ARG A 151 -5.56 1.94 22.65
C ARG A 151 -5.00 0.52 22.73
N SER A 152 -3.88 0.34 23.44
CA SER A 152 -3.28 -0.95 23.76
C SER A 152 -3.81 -1.55 25.07
N GLY A 153 -4.83 -0.94 25.69
CA GLY A 153 -5.50 -1.51 26.85
C GLY A 153 -4.78 -1.30 28.19
N ILE A 154 -3.91 -0.30 28.32
CA ILE A 154 -3.25 0.00 29.61
C ILE A 154 -4.24 0.27 30.75
N GLU A 155 -5.45 0.74 30.42
CA GLU A 155 -6.50 1.10 31.38
C GLU A 155 -7.43 -0.07 31.75
N LEU A 156 -7.27 -1.23 31.10
CA LEU A 156 -8.01 -2.45 31.41
C LEU A 156 -7.51 -3.06 32.73
N ASP A 157 -8.37 -3.87 33.37
CA ASP A 157 -7.93 -4.70 34.48
C ASP A 157 -7.03 -5.85 34.00
N ALA A 158 -6.34 -6.52 34.94
CA ALA A 158 -5.38 -7.56 34.58
C ALA A 158 -6.01 -8.74 33.81
N ALA A 159 -7.26 -9.10 34.10
CA ALA A 159 -7.93 -10.21 33.42
C ALA A 159 -8.30 -9.83 31.98
N ASP A 160 -8.76 -8.60 31.77
CA ASP A 160 -9.07 -8.07 30.45
C ASP A 160 -7.79 -7.81 29.63
N GLN A 161 -6.69 -7.39 30.26
CA GLN A 161 -5.38 -7.33 29.58
C GLN A 161 -4.89 -8.71 29.13
N ASP A 162 -5.04 -9.75 29.96
CA ASP A 162 -4.67 -11.12 29.58
C ASP A 162 -5.53 -11.62 28.40
N ARG A 163 -6.82 -11.28 28.38
CA ARG A 163 -7.70 -11.56 27.24
C ARG A 163 -7.25 -10.79 26.00
N LEU A 164 -6.90 -9.51 26.13
CA LEU A 164 -6.46 -8.68 25.03
C LEU A 164 -5.18 -9.25 24.37
N ARG A 165 -4.21 -9.70 25.18
CA ARG A 165 -3.00 -10.37 24.69
C ARG A 165 -3.30 -11.64 23.87
N ASP A 166 -4.22 -12.47 24.35
CA ASP A 166 -4.66 -13.68 23.64
C ASP A 166 -5.36 -13.33 22.31
N LEU A 167 -6.16 -12.25 22.28
CA LEU A 167 -6.79 -11.75 21.05
C LEU A 167 -5.73 -11.24 20.06
N ASN A 168 -4.78 -10.42 20.51
CA ASN A 168 -3.73 -9.84 19.67
C ASN A 168 -2.88 -10.93 19.00
N GLY A 169 -2.41 -11.92 19.77
CA GLY A 169 -1.62 -13.03 19.22
C GLY A 169 -2.38 -13.86 18.18
N LYS A 170 -3.68 -14.08 18.39
CA LYS A 170 -4.53 -14.80 17.41
C LYS A 170 -4.78 -13.97 16.15
N LEU A 171 -5.04 -12.67 16.29
CA LEU A 171 -5.22 -11.76 15.16
C LEU A 171 -4.00 -11.76 14.25
N THR A 172 -2.81 -11.49 14.81
CA THR A 172 -1.56 -11.47 14.03
C THR A 172 -1.29 -12.80 13.33
N SER A 173 -1.52 -13.93 14.01
CA SER A 173 -1.33 -15.26 13.43
C SER A 173 -2.28 -15.52 12.25
N LEU A 174 -3.54 -15.09 12.36
CA LEU A 174 -4.55 -15.26 11.31
C LEU A 174 -4.32 -14.32 10.13
N GLU A 175 -3.83 -13.09 10.35
CA GLU A 175 -3.48 -12.14 9.29
C GLU A 175 -2.32 -12.68 8.43
N ALA A 176 -1.27 -13.20 9.05
CA ALA A 176 -0.17 -13.86 8.35
C ALA A 176 -0.65 -15.10 7.57
N ALA A 177 -1.50 -15.94 8.19
CA ALA A 177 -2.08 -17.10 7.53
C ALA A 177 -2.98 -16.72 6.33
N PHE A 178 -3.73 -15.62 6.41
CA PHE A 178 -4.51 -15.09 5.30
C PHE A 178 -3.61 -14.71 4.12
N GLY A 179 -2.54 -13.95 4.37
CA GLY A 179 -1.58 -13.52 3.35
C GLY A 179 -0.94 -14.71 2.62
N ARG A 180 -0.47 -15.73 3.37
CA ARG A 180 0.13 -16.95 2.80
C ARG A 180 -0.88 -17.72 1.94
N LYS A 181 -2.08 -18.00 2.46
CA LYS A 181 -3.12 -18.72 1.70
C LYS A 181 -3.57 -17.96 0.47
N LEU A 182 -3.62 -16.62 0.54
CA LEU A 182 -3.96 -15.79 -0.61
C LEU A 182 -2.90 -15.89 -1.70
N LEU A 183 -1.61 -15.78 -1.37
CA LEU A 183 -0.53 -15.93 -2.35
C LEU A 183 -0.56 -17.32 -3.01
N ALA A 184 -0.66 -18.38 -2.21
CA ALA A 184 -0.78 -19.74 -2.70
C ALA A 184 -2.05 -19.93 -3.57
N GLY A 185 -3.18 -19.35 -3.14
CA GLY A 185 -4.44 -19.38 -3.89
C GLY A 185 -4.38 -18.62 -5.21
N ALA A 186 -3.68 -17.49 -5.28
CA ALA A 186 -3.46 -16.74 -6.51
C ALA A 186 -2.57 -17.51 -7.50
N ASN A 187 -1.47 -18.09 -7.01
CA ASN A 187 -0.60 -18.96 -7.81
C ASN A 187 -1.39 -20.17 -8.35
N ALA A 188 -2.19 -20.84 -7.51
CA ALA A 188 -3.01 -21.99 -7.91
C ALA A 188 -4.15 -21.62 -8.89
N ALA A 189 -4.71 -20.41 -8.79
CA ALA A 189 -5.77 -19.92 -9.67
C ALA A 189 -5.27 -19.37 -11.01
N SER A 190 -3.96 -19.26 -11.21
CA SER A 190 -3.38 -18.80 -12.48
C SER A 190 -3.80 -19.72 -13.63
N VAL A 191 -4.17 -19.12 -14.76
CA VAL A 191 -4.85 -19.84 -15.84
C VAL A 191 -3.84 -20.37 -16.85
N LEU A 192 -3.65 -21.68 -16.85
CA LEU A 192 -2.82 -22.38 -17.83
C LEU A 192 -3.59 -22.56 -19.14
N VAL A 193 -2.96 -22.18 -20.25
CA VAL A 193 -3.51 -22.20 -21.61
C VAL A 193 -2.64 -23.13 -22.46
N ASP A 194 -3.28 -24.07 -23.14
CA ASP A 194 -2.58 -25.07 -23.97
C ASP A 194 -2.34 -24.58 -25.40
N ASP A 195 -3.31 -23.88 -26.01
CA ASP A 195 -3.24 -23.40 -27.39
C ASP A 195 -3.09 -21.86 -27.44
N ALA A 196 -2.08 -21.39 -28.17
CA ALA A 196 -1.87 -19.96 -28.40
C ALA A 196 -3.09 -19.28 -29.06
N ALA A 197 -3.92 -20.02 -29.79
CA ALA A 197 -5.15 -19.50 -30.38
C ALA A 197 -6.17 -19.01 -29.33
N GLU A 198 -6.11 -19.52 -28.09
CA GLU A 198 -6.95 -19.03 -26.98
C GLU A 198 -6.52 -17.64 -26.48
N LEU A 199 -5.31 -17.19 -26.84
CA LEU A 199 -4.73 -15.90 -26.49
C LEU A 199 -4.90 -14.82 -27.57
N GLU A 200 -5.75 -15.09 -28.57
CA GLU A 200 -6.03 -14.15 -29.66
C GLU A 200 -6.36 -12.75 -29.11
N GLY A 201 -5.65 -11.74 -29.62
CA GLY A 201 -5.77 -10.34 -29.21
C GLY A 201 -4.72 -9.86 -28.21
N LEU A 202 -4.05 -10.77 -27.47
CA LEU A 202 -2.89 -10.40 -26.67
C LEU A 202 -1.72 -9.95 -27.57
N PRO A 203 -0.95 -8.92 -27.16
CA PRO A 203 0.23 -8.51 -27.91
C PRO A 203 1.36 -9.56 -27.77
N GLU A 204 2.28 -9.58 -28.73
CA GLU A 204 3.32 -10.63 -28.84
C GLU A 204 4.21 -10.72 -27.59
N ASP A 205 4.53 -9.59 -26.97
CA ASP A 205 5.31 -9.50 -25.74
C ASP A 205 4.57 -10.14 -24.55
N ALA A 206 3.26 -9.93 -24.43
CA ALA A 206 2.44 -10.56 -23.39
C ALA A 206 2.34 -12.08 -23.58
N ILE A 207 2.23 -12.55 -24.84
CA ILE A 207 2.24 -13.99 -25.15
C ILE A 207 3.59 -14.60 -24.78
N ALA A 208 4.70 -13.94 -25.12
CA ALA A 208 6.04 -14.39 -24.79
C ALA A 208 6.27 -14.45 -23.27
N ALA A 209 5.79 -13.44 -22.54
CA ALA A 209 5.85 -13.43 -21.08
C ALA A 209 5.01 -14.56 -20.45
N ALA A 210 3.79 -14.79 -20.94
CA ALA A 210 2.96 -15.91 -20.48
C ALA A 210 3.63 -17.28 -20.75
N ALA A 211 4.33 -17.43 -21.87
CA ALA A 211 5.11 -18.63 -22.17
C ALA A 211 6.30 -18.80 -21.22
N ALA A 212 7.02 -17.71 -20.92
CA ALA A 212 8.13 -17.72 -19.98
C ALA A 212 7.67 -18.05 -18.55
N ALA A 213 6.54 -17.49 -18.10
CA ALA A 213 5.91 -17.80 -16.82
C ALA A 213 5.50 -19.28 -16.73
N ALA A 214 4.93 -19.85 -17.80
CA ALA A 214 4.59 -21.27 -17.87
C ALA A 214 5.85 -22.16 -17.79
N ALA A 215 6.89 -21.84 -18.58
CA ALA A 215 8.14 -22.61 -18.58
C ALA A 215 8.83 -22.58 -17.20
N THR A 216 8.86 -21.41 -16.55
CA THR A 216 9.41 -21.25 -15.19
C THR A 216 8.68 -22.13 -14.17
N ARG A 217 7.38 -22.35 -14.35
CA ARG A 217 6.55 -23.24 -13.53
C ARG A 217 6.46 -24.68 -14.06
N GLY A 218 7.37 -25.10 -14.94
CA GLY A 218 7.47 -26.48 -15.41
C GLY A 218 6.43 -26.88 -16.48
N HIS A 219 5.80 -25.91 -17.13
CA HIS A 219 4.80 -26.10 -18.18
C HIS A 219 5.32 -25.66 -19.56
N GLU A 220 6.42 -26.26 -20.01
CA GLU A 220 7.01 -25.96 -21.33
C GLU A 220 5.99 -26.13 -22.47
N GLY A 221 6.00 -25.19 -23.42
CA GLY A 221 5.11 -25.18 -24.58
C GLY A 221 3.68 -24.71 -24.31
N LYS A 222 3.38 -24.26 -23.09
CA LYS A 222 2.10 -23.67 -22.68
C LYS A 222 2.25 -22.19 -22.35
N TYR A 223 1.15 -21.56 -21.95
CA TYR A 223 1.11 -20.16 -21.54
C TYR A 223 0.39 -20.03 -20.21
N LEU A 224 0.90 -19.21 -19.30
CA LEU A 224 0.32 -19.03 -17.99
C LEU A 224 -0.08 -17.58 -17.79
N LEU A 225 -1.36 -17.36 -17.56
CA LEU A 225 -1.92 -16.05 -17.23
C LEU A 225 -1.97 -15.93 -15.70
N GLU A 226 -1.00 -15.19 -15.14
CA GLU A 226 -0.84 -15.01 -13.71
C GLU A 226 -1.93 -14.12 -13.12
N MET A 227 -2.31 -14.44 -11.90
CA MET A 227 -3.34 -13.71 -11.16
C MET A 227 -2.81 -12.42 -10.55
N GLN A 228 -3.42 -11.30 -10.90
CA GLN A 228 -3.23 -10.01 -10.23
C GLN A 228 -4.17 -9.89 -9.02
N LEU A 229 -3.78 -9.11 -8.00
CA LEU A 229 -4.54 -8.96 -6.75
C LEU A 229 -6.00 -8.47 -6.95
N PRO A 230 -6.30 -7.44 -7.78
CA PRO A 230 -7.65 -6.95 -7.98
C PRO A 230 -8.59 -7.99 -8.60
N THR A 231 -9.90 -7.73 -8.54
CA THR A 231 -10.92 -8.56 -9.19
C THR A 231 -10.76 -8.54 -10.71
N GLN A 232 -10.56 -7.35 -11.29
CA GLN A 232 -10.32 -7.21 -12.72
C GLN A 232 -8.89 -7.65 -13.05
N GLN A 233 -8.76 -8.44 -14.12
CA GLN A 233 -7.47 -8.94 -14.60
C GLN A 233 -7.13 -8.23 -15.91
N GLY A 234 -5.99 -7.53 -15.97
CA GLY A 234 -5.64 -6.66 -17.10
C GLY A 234 -5.63 -7.38 -18.46
N VAL A 235 -5.27 -8.66 -18.47
CA VAL A 235 -5.26 -9.50 -19.69
C VAL A 235 -6.64 -9.61 -20.36
N ILE A 236 -7.73 -9.42 -19.61
CA ILE A 236 -9.11 -9.48 -20.14
C ILE A 236 -9.34 -8.40 -21.19
N ALA A 237 -8.74 -7.20 -21.03
CA ALA A 237 -8.93 -6.08 -21.94
C ALA A 237 -8.51 -6.40 -23.39
N SER A 238 -7.59 -7.35 -23.58
CA SER A 238 -7.06 -7.71 -24.91
C SER A 238 -7.46 -9.12 -25.38
N LEU A 239 -8.05 -9.97 -24.53
CA LEU A 239 -8.44 -11.33 -24.90
C LEU A 239 -9.72 -11.35 -25.76
N ALA A 240 -9.57 -11.56 -27.07
CA ALA A 240 -10.70 -11.62 -28.01
C ALA A 240 -11.63 -12.83 -27.77
N ARG A 241 -11.09 -13.92 -27.22
CA ARG A 241 -11.85 -15.14 -26.91
C ARG A 241 -12.64 -14.98 -25.61
N ARG A 242 -13.97 -14.78 -25.74
CA ARG A 242 -14.88 -14.62 -24.60
C ARG A 242 -14.79 -15.77 -23.57
N GLU A 243 -14.66 -17.01 -24.02
CA GLU A 243 -14.49 -18.17 -23.13
C GLU A 243 -13.22 -18.07 -22.28
N THR A 244 -12.10 -17.62 -22.87
CA THR A 244 -10.85 -17.38 -22.12
C THR A 244 -11.04 -16.26 -21.11
N ARG A 245 -11.74 -15.16 -21.48
CA ARG A 245 -12.08 -14.07 -20.54
C ARG A 245 -12.90 -14.58 -19.35
N GLU A 246 -13.93 -15.38 -19.62
CA GLU A 246 -14.78 -15.98 -18.58
C GLU A 246 -13.97 -16.88 -17.65
N ARG A 247 -13.06 -17.71 -18.19
CA ARG A 247 -12.16 -18.56 -17.39
C ARG A 247 -11.26 -17.75 -16.47
N VAL A 248 -10.64 -16.68 -16.99
CA VAL A 248 -9.77 -15.77 -16.21
C VAL A 248 -10.55 -15.03 -15.14
N GLN A 249 -11.69 -14.43 -15.48
CA GLN A 249 -12.50 -13.69 -14.52
C GLN A 249 -13.07 -14.60 -13.43
N GLN A 250 -13.53 -15.80 -13.79
CA GLN A 250 -14.02 -16.77 -12.82
C GLN A 250 -12.92 -17.20 -11.88
N ALA A 251 -11.73 -17.52 -12.40
CA ALA A 251 -10.57 -17.89 -11.59
C ALA A 251 -10.23 -16.77 -10.59
N SER A 252 -10.23 -15.51 -11.02
CA SER A 252 -10.02 -14.34 -10.16
C SER A 252 -11.09 -14.22 -9.06
N MET A 253 -12.37 -14.32 -9.43
CA MET A 253 -13.48 -14.08 -8.51
C MET A 253 -13.69 -15.20 -7.49
N THR A 254 -13.17 -16.41 -7.72
CA THR A 254 -13.32 -17.54 -6.79
C THR A 254 -12.11 -17.81 -5.90
N ARG A 255 -11.02 -17.04 -6.01
CA ARG A 255 -9.82 -17.21 -5.18
C ARG A 255 -10.16 -17.16 -3.69
N GLY A 256 -9.60 -18.08 -2.92
CA GLY A 256 -9.84 -18.18 -1.48
C GLY A 256 -11.25 -18.66 -1.10
N ALA A 257 -12.07 -19.13 -2.04
CA ALA A 257 -13.45 -19.57 -1.80
C ALA A 257 -13.77 -20.96 -2.37
N THR A 258 -12.76 -21.79 -2.61
CA THR A 258 -12.85 -23.06 -3.34
C THR A 258 -13.04 -24.30 -2.45
N GLY A 259 -12.93 -24.16 -1.12
CA GLY A 259 -13.00 -25.27 -0.17
C GLY A 259 -11.75 -26.16 -0.14
N ASP A 260 -10.66 -25.72 -0.77
CA ASP A 260 -9.36 -26.37 -0.75
C ASP A 260 -8.47 -25.81 0.39
N ASP A 261 -7.19 -26.19 0.38
CA ASP A 261 -6.22 -25.73 1.38
C ASP A 261 -5.95 -24.22 1.34
N ASN A 262 -6.34 -23.52 0.27
CA ASN A 262 -6.19 -22.07 0.11
C ASN A 262 -7.47 -21.30 0.46
N ASP A 263 -8.52 -21.97 0.95
CA ASP A 263 -9.76 -21.30 1.35
C ASP A 263 -9.53 -20.37 2.56
N THR A 264 -9.97 -19.12 2.43
CA THR A 264 -9.77 -18.06 3.43
C THR A 264 -11.05 -17.71 4.17
N ARG A 265 -12.21 -18.30 3.83
CA ARG A 265 -13.51 -17.92 4.40
C ARG A 265 -13.58 -18.11 5.90
N GLN A 266 -13.00 -19.21 6.41
CA GLN A 266 -12.94 -19.45 7.85
C GLN A 266 -12.05 -18.43 8.55
N ILE A 267 -10.90 -18.09 7.96
CA ILE A 267 -9.98 -17.07 8.51
C ILE A 267 -10.67 -15.70 8.57
N VAL A 268 -11.41 -15.31 7.52
CA VAL A 268 -12.19 -14.06 7.49
C VAL A 268 -13.19 -14.00 8.65
N ILE A 269 -13.94 -15.08 8.87
CA ILE A 269 -14.92 -15.18 9.97
C ILE A 269 -14.21 -14.98 11.32
N ASP A 270 -13.09 -15.67 11.52
CA ASP A 270 -12.35 -15.65 12.77
C ASP A 270 -11.71 -14.27 13.01
N LEU A 271 -11.11 -13.66 12.00
CA LEU A 271 -10.58 -12.30 12.05
C LEU A 271 -11.67 -11.27 12.38
N ALA A 272 -12.79 -11.29 11.66
CA ALA A 272 -13.90 -10.37 11.89
C ALA A 272 -14.45 -10.49 13.32
N ARG A 273 -14.62 -11.72 13.82
CA ARG A 273 -15.07 -11.98 15.20
C ARG A 273 -14.07 -11.48 16.24
N LEU A 274 -12.79 -11.82 16.09
CA LEU A 274 -11.74 -11.42 17.02
C LEU A 274 -11.56 -9.90 17.06
N ARG A 275 -11.59 -9.22 15.90
CA ARG A 275 -11.55 -7.75 15.82
C ARG A 275 -12.75 -7.10 16.51
N ALA A 276 -13.94 -7.67 16.33
CA ALA A 276 -15.14 -7.16 16.97
C ALA A 276 -15.14 -7.39 18.50
N GLU A 277 -14.57 -8.51 18.97
CA GLU A 277 -14.35 -8.77 20.40
C GLU A 277 -13.27 -7.85 21.00
N HIS A 278 -12.18 -7.65 20.28
CA HIS A 278 -11.08 -6.75 20.63
C HIS A 278 -11.57 -5.32 20.83
N ALA A 279 -12.31 -4.79 19.84
CA ALA A 279 -12.88 -3.45 19.92
C ALA A 279 -13.82 -3.29 21.12
N ARG A 280 -14.69 -4.27 21.36
CA ARG A 280 -15.61 -4.26 22.50
C ARG A 280 -14.88 -4.31 23.84
N LEU A 281 -13.83 -5.11 23.95
CA LEU A 281 -13.01 -5.21 25.16
C LEU A 281 -12.38 -3.85 25.51
N LEU A 282 -11.95 -3.11 24.50
CA LEU A 282 -11.41 -1.76 24.63
C LEU A 282 -12.48 -0.66 24.74
N GLY A 283 -13.77 -1.02 24.80
CA GLY A 283 -14.87 -0.07 24.99
C GLY A 283 -15.39 0.62 23.73
N TYR A 284 -15.03 0.14 22.55
CA TYR A 284 -15.56 0.63 21.27
C TYR A 284 -16.75 -0.22 20.81
N ASP A 285 -17.68 0.41 20.09
CA ASP A 285 -18.90 -0.29 19.59
C ASP A 285 -18.57 -1.40 18.59
N HIS A 286 -17.53 -1.19 17.76
CA HIS A 286 -17.06 -2.11 16.73
C HIS A 286 -15.64 -1.74 16.27
N HIS A 287 -14.98 -2.62 15.52
CA HIS A 287 -13.59 -2.43 15.04
C HIS A 287 -13.39 -1.12 14.27
N ALA A 288 -14.33 -0.75 13.40
CA ALA A 288 -14.21 0.50 12.65
C ALA A 288 -14.20 1.77 13.52
N ALA A 289 -14.81 1.76 14.72
CA ALA A 289 -14.75 2.89 15.65
C ALA A 289 -13.38 2.98 16.32
N TYR A 290 -12.80 1.83 16.67
CA TYR A 290 -11.41 1.75 17.14
C TYR A 290 -10.43 2.29 16.09
N ILE A 291 -10.59 1.93 14.81
CA ILE A 291 -9.70 2.43 13.74
C ILE A 291 -9.92 3.93 13.47
N ALA A 292 -11.18 4.39 13.37
CA ALA A 292 -11.48 5.76 12.98
C ALA A 292 -11.00 6.82 13.99
N GLU A 293 -10.90 6.50 15.28
CA GLU A 293 -10.47 7.44 16.33
C GLU A 293 -9.06 8.01 16.06
N ASP A 294 -8.17 7.16 15.55
CA ASP A 294 -6.77 7.50 15.26
C ASP A 294 -6.56 8.00 13.83
N ALA A 295 -7.56 7.80 12.97
CA ALA A 295 -7.60 8.35 11.61
C ALA A 295 -7.87 9.87 11.59
N THR A 296 -7.62 10.54 10.48
CA THR A 296 -8.05 11.94 10.27
C THR A 296 -9.58 12.09 10.17
N ALA A 297 -10.29 11.02 9.78
CA ALA A 297 -11.75 10.99 9.72
C ALA A 297 -12.43 11.03 11.10
N LYS A 298 -11.73 10.60 12.16
CA LYS A 298 -12.14 10.59 13.58
C LYS A 298 -13.36 9.74 13.96
N THR A 299 -14.32 9.54 13.06
CA THR A 299 -15.57 8.84 13.36
C THR A 299 -16.04 8.01 12.18
N THR A 300 -16.65 6.85 12.45
CA THR A 300 -17.31 6.04 11.42
C THR A 300 -18.50 6.74 10.78
N GLY A 301 -19.15 7.65 11.51
CA GLY A 301 -20.21 8.49 10.96
C GLY A 301 -19.72 9.35 9.79
N ALA A 302 -18.54 9.97 9.92
CA ALA A 302 -17.93 10.77 8.84
C ALA A 302 -17.55 9.89 7.64
N VAL A 303 -16.93 8.73 7.88
CA VAL A 303 -16.56 7.75 6.84
C VAL A 303 -17.80 7.30 6.07
N ASN A 304 -18.82 6.80 6.76
CA ASN A 304 -20.05 6.30 6.15
C ASN A 304 -20.78 7.40 5.37
N ALA A 305 -20.80 8.63 5.89
CA ALA A 305 -21.43 9.77 5.21
C ALA A 305 -20.71 10.13 3.90
N MET A 306 -19.37 10.10 3.89
CA MET A 306 -18.59 10.34 2.68
C MET A 306 -18.83 9.25 1.62
N LEU A 307 -18.68 7.98 1.97
CA LEU A 307 -18.84 6.87 1.03
C LEU A 307 -20.27 6.82 0.45
N SER A 308 -21.29 6.97 1.31
CA SER A 308 -22.70 6.94 0.90
C SER A 308 -23.10 8.14 0.04
N ARG A 309 -22.39 9.27 0.15
CA ARG A 309 -22.60 10.44 -0.72
C ARG A 309 -22.11 10.17 -2.16
N LEU A 310 -21.02 9.41 -2.32
CA LEU A 310 -20.38 9.18 -3.62
C LEU A 310 -21.00 7.99 -4.37
N ALA A 311 -21.40 6.94 -3.65
CA ALA A 311 -21.85 5.68 -4.24
C ALA A 311 -23.01 5.79 -5.25
N PRO A 312 -24.09 6.57 -4.99
CA PRO A 312 -25.20 6.67 -5.95
C PRO A 312 -24.80 7.25 -7.31
N ALA A 313 -23.95 8.29 -7.30
CA ALA A 313 -23.46 8.93 -8.52
C ALA A 313 -22.53 7.98 -9.30
N ALA A 314 -21.60 7.31 -8.60
CA ALA A 314 -20.68 6.35 -9.20
C ALA A 314 -21.43 5.20 -9.90
N VAL A 315 -22.42 4.60 -9.21
CA VAL A 315 -23.22 3.50 -9.77
C VAL A 315 -24.08 3.97 -10.94
N ALA A 316 -24.63 5.20 -10.88
CA ALA A 316 -25.36 5.78 -12.00
C ALA A 316 -24.45 6.00 -13.21
N ASN A 317 -23.19 6.37 -13.01
CA ASN A 317 -22.19 6.50 -14.08
C ASN A 317 -21.86 5.13 -14.67
N ALA A 318 -21.56 4.13 -13.83
CA ALA A 318 -21.29 2.76 -14.27
C ALA A 318 -22.45 2.18 -15.09
N ARG A 319 -23.70 2.42 -14.71
CA ARG A 319 -24.87 1.96 -15.49
C ARG A 319 -24.98 2.65 -16.85
N ARG A 320 -24.55 3.90 -16.99
CA ARG A 320 -24.51 4.58 -18.30
C ARG A 320 -23.41 3.99 -19.18
N GLU A 321 -22.24 3.74 -18.62
CA GLU A 321 -21.14 3.07 -19.31
C GLU A 321 -21.53 1.66 -19.75
N ALA A 322 -22.20 0.90 -18.88
CA ALA A 322 -22.71 -0.43 -19.20
C ALA A 322 -23.67 -0.41 -20.41
N GLY A 323 -24.49 0.64 -20.57
CA GLY A 323 -25.34 0.78 -21.75
C GLY A 323 -24.56 0.91 -23.06
N ASP A 324 -23.40 1.59 -23.05
CA ASP A 324 -22.50 1.62 -24.21
C ASP A 324 -21.88 0.25 -24.47
N LEU A 325 -21.53 -0.49 -23.42
CA LEU A 325 -20.94 -1.84 -23.52
C LEU A 325 -21.96 -2.88 -23.99
N GLU A 326 -23.22 -2.80 -23.56
CA GLU A 326 -24.31 -3.67 -24.01
C GLU A 326 -24.54 -3.54 -25.53
N VAL A 327 -24.42 -2.33 -26.08
CA VAL A 327 -24.47 -2.10 -27.53
C VAL A 327 -23.29 -2.77 -28.24
N ALA A 328 -22.08 -2.71 -27.67
CA ALA A 328 -20.92 -3.39 -28.23
C ALA A 328 -21.06 -4.92 -28.13
N LEU A 329 -21.54 -5.44 -26.99
CA LEU A 329 -21.78 -6.86 -26.75
C LEU A 329 -22.79 -7.45 -27.73
N ALA A 330 -23.89 -6.73 -28.01
CA ALA A 330 -24.90 -7.19 -28.96
C ALA A 330 -24.32 -7.42 -30.38
N ARG A 331 -23.31 -6.64 -30.78
CA ARG A 331 -22.60 -6.83 -32.07
C ARG A 331 -21.71 -8.08 -32.07
N GLU A 332 -21.12 -8.44 -30.93
CA GLU A 332 -20.20 -9.58 -30.79
C GLU A 332 -20.93 -10.90 -30.53
N ALA A 333 -21.90 -10.90 -29.63
CA ALA A 333 -22.51 -12.09 -29.05
C ALA A 333 -24.04 -12.20 -29.27
N GLY A 334 -24.64 -11.21 -29.94
CA GLY A 334 -26.08 -11.15 -30.23
C GLY A 334 -26.91 -10.43 -29.17
N ASP A 335 -28.14 -10.04 -29.54
CA ASP A 335 -29.01 -9.17 -28.74
C ASP A 335 -29.45 -9.78 -27.38
N ASP A 336 -29.40 -11.10 -27.23
CA ASP A 336 -29.78 -11.81 -25.99
C ASP A 336 -28.60 -12.00 -25.02
N ALA A 337 -27.40 -11.51 -25.36
CA ALA A 337 -26.22 -11.65 -24.52
C ALA A 337 -26.28 -10.71 -23.30
N GLU A 338 -26.07 -11.26 -22.11
CA GLU A 338 -25.96 -10.50 -20.87
C GLU A 338 -24.52 -10.02 -20.65
N LEU A 339 -24.36 -8.74 -20.32
CA LEU A 339 -23.07 -8.15 -19.96
C LEU A 339 -22.58 -8.73 -18.62
N ARG A 340 -21.41 -9.36 -18.64
CA ARG A 340 -20.76 -9.93 -17.45
C ARG A 340 -19.53 -9.13 -17.07
N ALA A 341 -19.03 -9.31 -15.85
CA ALA A 341 -17.76 -8.73 -15.42
C ALA A 341 -16.60 -9.13 -16.36
N SER A 342 -16.62 -10.35 -16.90
CA SER A 342 -15.63 -10.86 -17.86
C SER A 342 -15.67 -10.17 -19.23
N ASP A 343 -16.70 -9.40 -19.52
CA ASP A 343 -16.85 -8.68 -20.79
C ASP A 343 -16.44 -7.21 -20.66
N TRP A 344 -16.45 -6.65 -19.44
CA TRP A 344 -16.34 -5.20 -19.23
C TRP A 344 -15.06 -4.61 -19.83
N ALA A 345 -13.89 -5.05 -19.37
CA ALA A 345 -12.62 -4.46 -19.79
C ALA A 345 -12.39 -4.57 -21.31
N TYR A 346 -12.74 -5.72 -21.89
CA TYR A 346 -12.61 -5.94 -23.33
C TYR A 346 -13.51 -5.01 -24.15
N LEU A 347 -14.80 -4.92 -23.78
CA LEU A 347 -15.77 -4.08 -24.48
C LEU A 347 -15.50 -2.59 -24.24
N ALA A 348 -15.05 -2.23 -23.04
CA ALA A 348 -14.65 -0.85 -22.72
C ALA A 348 -13.52 -0.40 -23.65
N GLU A 349 -12.51 -1.24 -23.91
CA GLU A 349 -11.47 -0.91 -24.88
C GLU A 349 -12.01 -0.77 -26.32
N GLN A 350 -12.96 -1.60 -26.74
CA GLN A 350 -13.59 -1.43 -28.05
C GLN A 350 -14.35 -0.10 -28.16
N VAL A 351 -15.16 0.23 -27.15
CA VAL A 351 -15.92 1.48 -27.10
C VAL A 351 -14.97 2.68 -27.04
N ARG A 352 -13.89 2.59 -26.25
CA ARG A 352 -12.87 3.64 -26.15
C ARG A 352 -12.20 3.86 -27.50
N LYS A 353 -11.80 2.79 -28.18
CA LYS A 353 -11.21 2.84 -29.52
C LYS A 353 -12.15 3.46 -30.55
N GLU A 354 -13.43 3.08 -30.55
CA GLU A 354 -14.45 3.66 -31.42
C GLU A 354 -14.65 5.17 -31.16
N ARG A 355 -14.65 5.58 -29.89
CA ARG A 355 -14.95 6.96 -29.47
C ARG A 355 -13.77 7.91 -29.63
N TYR A 356 -12.55 7.45 -29.32
CA TYR A 356 -11.36 8.30 -29.19
C TYR A 356 -10.29 8.03 -30.25
N SER A 357 -10.45 6.97 -31.06
CA SER A 357 -9.46 6.57 -32.08
C SER A 357 -8.05 6.34 -31.50
N LEU A 358 -7.96 5.96 -30.24
CA LEU A 358 -6.73 5.62 -29.53
C LEU A 358 -6.89 4.25 -28.88
N ASP A 359 -5.87 3.41 -29.03
CA ASP A 359 -5.82 2.02 -28.57
C ASP A 359 -4.71 1.92 -27.51
N ASP A 360 -4.99 1.37 -26.33
CA ASP A 360 -3.97 1.21 -25.29
C ASP A 360 -2.81 0.34 -25.74
N ALA A 361 -3.05 -0.64 -26.62
CA ALA A 361 -1.97 -1.42 -27.22
C ALA A 361 -1.04 -0.54 -28.09
N ALA A 362 -1.55 0.54 -28.67
CA ALA A 362 -0.74 1.50 -29.42
C ALA A 362 0.10 2.42 -28.52
N LEU A 363 -0.27 2.58 -27.24
CA LEU A 363 0.49 3.35 -26.27
C LEU A 363 1.70 2.58 -25.73
N ARG A 364 1.58 1.27 -25.53
CA ARG A 364 2.62 0.41 -24.91
C ARG A 364 4.04 0.64 -25.46
N PRO A 365 4.27 0.74 -26.79
CA PRO A 365 5.63 0.95 -27.32
C PRO A 365 6.29 2.27 -26.89
N TYR A 366 5.53 3.23 -26.38
CA TYR A 366 5.99 4.53 -25.88
C TYR A 366 6.21 4.55 -24.36
N LEU A 367 5.77 3.51 -23.65
CA LEU A 367 5.77 3.45 -22.18
C LEU A 367 6.80 2.41 -21.71
N GLU A 368 8.06 2.60 -22.07
CA GLU A 368 9.15 1.71 -21.66
C GLU A 368 9.61 2.03 -20.23
N LEU A 369 9.76 1.01 -19.38
CA LEU A 369 10.00 1.15 -17.94
C LEU A 369 11.18 2.07 -17.60
N ASP A 370 12.35 1.86 -18.21
CA ASP A 370 13.53 2.66 -17.90
C ASP A 370 13.29 4.14 -18.21
N ARG A 371 12.68 4.45 -19.36
CA ARG A 371 12.29 5.83 -19.71
C ARG A 371 11.24 6.40 -18.77
N VAL A 372 10.22 5.63 -18.40
CA VAL A 372 9.17 6.10 -17.46
C VAL A 372 9.79 6.44 -16.10
N VAL A 373 10.73 5.64 -15.62
CA VAL A 373 11.46 5.91 -14.37
C VAL A 373 12.37 7.12 -14.50
N THR A 374 13.25 7.17 -15.50
CA THR A 374 14.28 8.23 -15.59
C THR A 374 13.75 9.56 -16.13
N ASP A 375 12.99 9.51 -17.22
CA ASP A 375 12.49 10.70 -17.93
C ASP A 375 11.07 11.10 -17.48
N GLY A 376 10.41 10.28 -16.66
CA GLY A 376 9.13 10.56 -16.03
C GLY A 376 9.26 10.84 -14.54
N VAL A 377 9.34 9.77 -13.75
CA VAL A 377 9.31 9.80 -12.28
C VAL A 377 10.44 10.66 -11.71
N PHE A 378 11.69 10.33 -12.04
CA PHE A 378 12.87 11.06 -11.54
C PHE A 378 12.95 12.48 -12.08
N LYS A 379 12.56 12.68 -13.35
CA LYS A 379 12.54 14.01 -13.95
C LYS A 379 11.51 14.93 -13.30
N ALA A 380 10.31 14.43 -13.01
CA ALA A 380 9.30 15.18 -12.28
C ALA A 380 9.83 15.60 -10.90
N ALA A 381 10.43 14.66 -10.17
CA ALA A 381 11.01 14.94 -8.86
C ALA A 381 12.20 15.92 -8.92
N ASN A 382 13.02 15.86 -9.98
CA ASN A 382 14.09 16.83 -10.20
C ASN A 382 13.55 18.24 -10.49
N LEU A 383 12.58 18.37 -11.39
CA LEU A 383 12.00 19.66 -11.74
C LEU A 383 11.20 20.26 -10.59
N LEU A 384 10.56 19.43 -9.78
CA LEU A 384 9.74 19.86 -8.66
C LEU A 384 10.57 20.12 -7.40
N TYR A 385 11.48 19.22 -7.03
CA TYR A 385 12.21 19.22 -5.74
C TYR A 385 13.73 19.40 -5.86
N GLY A 386 14.29 19.41 -7.07
CA GLY A 386 15.72 19.62 -7.29
C GLY A 386 16.60 18.42 -7.00
N ILE A 387 16.01 17.27 -6.63
CA ILE A 387 16.76 16.06 -6.32
C ILE A 387 17.28 15.37 -7.59
N SER A 388 18.39 14.65 -7.47
CA SER A 388 18.95 13.85 -8.56
C SER A 388 19.30 12.43 -8.11
N PHE A 389 19.48 11.53 -9.07
CA PHE A 389 19.59 10.09 -8.81
C PHE A 389 20.85 9.52 -9.48
N ALA A 390 21.59 8.70 -8.76
CA ALA A 390 22.70 7.92 -9.30
C ALA A 390 22.48 6.42 -9.02
N GLU A 391 22.42 5.61 -10.06
CA GLU A 391 22.33 4.16 -9.89
C GLU A 391 23.64 3.58 -9.34
N ARG A 392 23.54 2.75 -8.30
CA ARG A 392 24.64 2.20 -7.51
C ARG A 392 24.75 0.69 -7.71
N SER A 393 25.30 0.29 -8.84
CA SER A 393 25.56 -1.14 -9.16
C SER A 393 26.56 -1.84 -8.23
N ASP A 394 27.28 -1.09 -7.39
CA ASP A 394 28.17 -1.63 -6.36
C ASP A 394 27.44 -2.01 -5.06
N LEU A 395 26.19 -1.55 -4.88
CA LEU A 395 25.32 -1.93 -3.78
C LEU A 395 24.40 -3.07 -4.20
N VAL A 396 24.18 -4.03 -3.29
CA VAL A 396 23.39 -5.23 -3.56
C VAL A 396 22.07 -5.14 -2.81
N GLY A 397 20.95 -5.22 -3.54
CA GLY A 397 19.61 -5.32 -2.96
C GLY A 397 19.29 -6.74 -2.49
N TYR A 398 18.08 -6.93 -1.96
CA TYR A 398 17.63 -8.23 -1.43
C TYR A 398 17.33 -9.28 -2.51
N HIS A 399 17.08 -8.86 -3.74
CA HIS A 399 16.84 -9.74 -4.89
C HIS A 399 17.66 -9.24 -6.10
N PRO A 400 18.14 -10.11 -7.02
CA PRO A 400 19.03 -9.71 -8.12
C PRO A 400 18.47 -8.68 -9.10
N ASP A 401 17.13 -8.58 -9.20
CA ASP A 401 16.47 -7.59 -10.05
C ASP A 401 16.27 -6.23 -9.36
N VAL A 402 16.63 -6.09 -8.08
CA VAL A 402 16.50 -4.84 -7.33
C VAL A 402 17.55 -3.84 -7.83
N ARG A 403 17.09 -2.66 -8.22
CA ARG A 403 17.95 -1.54 -8.59
C ARG A 403 18.10 -0.60 -7.40
N VAL A 404 19.32 -0.17 -7.13
CA VAL A 404 19.65 0.74 -6.02
C VAL A 404 20.04 2.09 -6.57
N PHE A 405 19.39 3.16 -6.10
CA PHE A 405 19.68 4.53 -6.47
C PHE A 405 20.08 5.33 -5.22
N GLU A 406 21.18 6.06 -5.30
CA GLU A 406 21.52 7.11 -4.36
C GLU A 406 20.84 8.41 -4.78
N VAL A 407 20.15 9.05 -3.84
CA VAL A 407 19.38 10.28 -4.07
C VAL A 407 20.16 11.46 -3.51
N PHE A 408 20.29 12.55 -4.27
CA PHE A 408 21.03 13.76 -3.87
C PHE A 408 20.09 14.97 -3.78
N ASP A 409 20.29 15.83 -2.77
CA ASP A 409 19.59 17.11 -2.66
C ASP A 409 20.34 18.19 -3.46
N GLY A 410 20.16 18.14 -4.78
CA GLY A 410 20.94 18.90 -5.76
C GLY A 410 21.62 17.98 -6.79
N PRO A 411 22.54 18.51 -7.61
CA PRO A 411 23.26 17.72 -8.61
C PRO A 411 24.13 16.61 -8.00
N VAL A 412 24.19 15.46 -8.69
CA VAL A 412 25.05 14.33 -8.30
C VAL A 412 26.50 14.79 -8.14
N GLY A 413 27.10 14.47 -6.99
CA GLY A 413 28.52 14.72 -6.71
C GLY A 413 28.87 16.12 -6.20
N GLU A 414 27.89 17.02 -5.98
CA GLU A 414 28.16 18.28 -5.26
C GLU A 414 28.28 18.08 -3.74
N GLN A 415 27.66 17.04 -3.20
CA GLN A 415 27.77 16.62 -1.81
C GLN A 415 28.44 15.24 -1.74
N ASP A 416 29.26 15.02 -0.71
CA ASP A 416 29.95 13.74 -0.49
C ASP A 416 28.97 12.61 -0.14
N GLN A 417 27.84 12.95 0.49
CA GLN A 417 26.74 12.07 0.81
C GLN A 417 25.44 12.71 0.34
N GLY A 418 24.60 11.94 -0.35
CA GLY A 418 23.25 12.30 -0.73
C GLY A 418 22.25 12.27 0.42
N LEU A 419 20.98 12.45 0.07
CA LEU A 419 19.82 12.45 0.96
C LEU A 419 19.51 11.05 1.53
N GLY A 420 19.68 9.99 0.73
CA GLY A 420 19.29 8.63 1.11
C GLY A 420 19.40 7.63 -0.05
N LEU A 421 18.83 6.44 0.14
CA LEU A 421 18.73 5.40 -0.89
C LEU A 421 17.29 5.12 -1.29
N PHE A 422 17.08 4.88 -2.59
CA PHE A 422 15.85 4.34 -3.15
C PHE A 422 16.13 2.98 -3.81
N LEU A 423 15.44 1.94 -3.36
CA LEU A 423 15.49 0.61 -3.95
C LEU A 423 14.21 0.37 -4.76
N ALA A 424 14.35 -0.12 -5.98
CA ALA A 424 13.23 -0.36 -6.87
C ALA A 424 13.17 -1.83 -7.32
N ASP A 425 12.04 -2.47 -7.08
CA ASP A 425 11.77 -3.87 -7.41
C ASP A 425 10.47 -4.02 -8.20
N PHE A 426 10.60 -4.00 -9.52
CA PHE A 426 9.46 -3.79 -10.41
C PHE A 426 8.65 -5.03 -10.75
N TYR A 427 9.26 -6.22 -10.70
CA TYR A 427 8.75 -7.38 -11.42
C TYR A 427 7.96 -8.37 -10.57
N THR A 428 6.88 -8.90 -11.15
CA THR A 428 6.12 -10.02 -10.60
C THR A 428 6.96 -11.29 -10.53
N ARG A 429 6.77 -12.07 -9.47
CA ARG A 429 7.33 -13.42 -9.29
C ARG A 429 6.52 -14.19 -8.26
N GLU A 430 6.67 -15.52 -8.28
CA GLU A 430 5.91 -16.44 -7.41
C GLU A 430 6.07 -16.16 -5.91
N SER A 431 7.27 -15.70 -5.50
CA SER A 431 7.64 -15.38 -4.13
C SER A 431 7.16 -14.00 -3.66
N LYS A 432 6.63 -13.16 -4.56
CA LYS A 432 6.22 -11.78 -4.27
C LYS A 432 4.71 -11.70 -4.07
N ARG A 433 4.26 -11.02 -3.01
CA ARG A 433 2.82 -10.74 -2.84
C ARG A 433 2.29 -9.82 -3.94
N GLY A 434 1.02 -9.97 -4.30
CA GLY A 434 0.37 -9.11 -5.30
C GLY A 434 0.17 -7.66 -4.84
N GLY A 435 0.01 -6.75 -5.80
CA GLY A 435 -0.21 -5.31 -5.58
C GLY A 435 1.04 -4.47 -5.86
N ALA A 436 1.09 -3.28 -5.29
CA ALA A 436 2.29 -2.44 -5.21
C ALA A 436 2.37 -1.84 -3.80
N TRP A 437 3.58 -1.53 -3.34
CA TRP A 437 3.78 -0.90 -2.03
C TRP A 437 5.14 -0.26 -1.89
N MET A 438 5.22 0.63 -0.89
CA MET A 438 6.43 1.22 -0.37
C MET A 438 6.69 0.72 1.06
N ASN A 439 7.96 0.55 1.41
CA ASN A 439 8.40 0.36 2.81
C ASN A 439 9.79 0.96 3.05
N ASN A 440 10.15 1.13 4.31
CA ASN A 440 11.49 1.56 4.72
C ASN A 440 12.35 0.35 5.16
N LEU A 441 13.65 0.44 4.91
CA LEU A 441 14.69 -0.39 5.54
C LEU A 441 15.41 0.37 6.65
N VAL A 442 15.46 1.70 6.54
CA VAL A 442 15.98 2.62 7.57
C VAL A 442 15.09 3.86 7.57
N ASP A 443 14.52 4.18 8.73
CA ASP A 443 13.72 5.38 8.95
C ASP A 443 14.60 6.60 9.21
N GLN A 444 14.28 7.72 8.56
CA GLN A 444 15.01 8.97 8.76
C GLN A 444 14.72 9.53 10.15
N ASN A 445 15.75 9.88 10.91
CA ASN A 445 15.57 10.65 12.14
C ASN A 445 16.87 11.31 12.63
N HIS A 446 16.74 12.45 13.32
CA HIS A 446 17.87 13.16 13.91
C HIS A 446 18.36 12.59 15.24
N LEU A 447 17.51 11.86 15.98
CA LEU A 447 17.87 11.29 17.29
C LEU A 447 18.99 10.24 17.18
N LEU A 448 18.92 9.38 16.15
CA LEU A 448 19.87 8.30 15.89
C LEU A 448 20.81 8.60 14.72
N ASP A 449 20.73 9.79 14.13
CA ASP A 449 21.52 10.24 12.96
C ASP A 449 21.38 9.25 11.79
N GLN A 450 20.14 8.88 11.47
CA GLN A 450 19.83 7.89 10.44
C GLN A 450 19.24 8.57 9.20
N PRO A 451 19.80 8.30 8.00
CA PRO A 451 19.21 8.71 6.74
C PRO A 451 18.16 7.69 6.24
N PRO A 452 17.24 8.10 5.36
CA PRO A 452 16.22 7.21 4.81
C PRO A 452 16.80 6.20 3.81
N VAL A 453 16.34 4.94 3.91
CA VAL A 453 16.50 3.90 2.89
C VAL A 453 15.11 3.36 2.58
N VAL A 454 14.58 3.71 1.42
CA VAL A 454 13.20 3.42 1.01
C VAL A 454 13.15 2.40 -0.13
N VAL A 455 12.06 1.64 -0.22
CA VAL A 455 11.86 0.57 -1.21
C VAL A 455 10.51 0.78 -1.90
N ASN A 456 10.45 0.62 -3.22
CA ASN A 456 9.20 0.40 -3.95
C ASN A 456 9.16 -1.00 -4.56
N ASN A 457 8.03 -1.67 -4.40
CA ASN A 457 7.71 -2.95 -5.01
C ASN A 457 6.51 -2.81 -5.95
N LEU A 458 6.67 -3.27 -7.19
CA LEU A 458 5.59 -3.40 -8.15
C LEU A 458 5.49 -4.88 -8.62
N ASN A 459 4.45 -5.15 -9.41
CA ASN A 459 4.16 -6.44 -10.04
C ASN A 459 3.95 -6.26 -11.56
N ILE A 460 4.95 -5.68 -12.23
CA ILE A 460 5.02 -5.61 -13.70
C ILE A 460 5.47 -6.98 -14.22
N VAL A 461 4.86 -7.43 -15.32
CA VAL A 461 5.25 -8.71 -15.95
C VAL A 461 6.66 -8.60 -16.52
N LYS A 462 7.55 -9.50 -16.09
CA LYS A 462 8.95 -9.51 -16.55
C LYS A 462 9.04 -10.00 -18.00
N PRO A 463 9.61 -9.21 -18.93
CA PRO A 463 9.79 -9.67 -20.31
C PRO A 463 10.92 -10.71 -20.42
N PRO A 464 10.98 -11.47 -21.52
CA PRO A 464 12.13 -12.32 -21.83
C PRO A 464 13.44 -11.52 -21.92
N ALA A 465 14.57 -12.21 -21.74
CA ALA A 465 15.89 -11.57 -21.82
C ALA A 465 16.12 -10.89 -23.18
N GLY A 466 16.46 -9.60 -23.14
CA GLY A 466 16.74 -8.78 -24.33
C GLY A 466 15.54 -8.01 -24.88
N GLU A 467 14.34 -8.26 -24.37
CA GLU A 467 13.12 -7.53 -24.74
C GLU A 467 12.89 -6.34 -23.80
N PRO A 468 12.30 -5.23 -24.29
CA PRO A 468 11.96 -4.07 -23.46
C PRO A 468 10.83 -4.38 -22.48
N THR A 469 10.82 -3.71 -21.32
CA THR A 469 9.66 -3.76 -20.42
C THR A 469 8.67 -2.68 -20.83
N LEU A 470 7.60 -3.08 -21.53
CA LEU A 470 6.55 -2.17 -21.99
C LEU A 470 5.37 -2.16 -21.02
N LEU A 471 5.04 -0.97 -20.53
CA LEU A 471 4.02 -0.77 -19.52
C LEU A 471 2.64 -0.53 -20.13
N VAL A 472 1.58 -0.87 -19.37
CA VAL A 472 0.27 -0.23 -19.54
C VAL A 472 0.20 1.09 -18.76
N TRP A 473 -0.79 1.92 -19.06
CA TRP A 473 -0.96 3.20 -18.38
C TRP A 473 -1.11 3.08 -16.86
N ASP A 474 -1.86 2.08 -16.37
CA ASP A 474 -2.03 1.84 -14.94
C ASP A 474 -0.71 1.54 -14.22
N GLU A 475 0.25 0.88 -14.89
CA GLU A 475 1.59 0.62 -14.33
C GLU A 475 2.42 1.91 -14.27
N VAL A 476 2.24 2.84 -15.22
CA VAL A 476 2.84 4.19 -15.14
C VAL A 476 2.29 4.93 -13.92
N ILE A 477 0.96 4.95 -13.74
CA ILE A 477 0.35 5.59 -12.56
C ILE A 477 0.85 4.93 -11.27
N THR A 478 0.94 3.60 -11.23
CA THR A 478 1.46 2.86 -10.07
C THR A 478 2.90 3.25 -9.74
N LEU A 479 3.77 3.44 -10.74
CA LEU A 479 5.14 3.93 -10.53
C LEU A 479 5.16 5.31 -9.87
N PHE A 480 4.34 6.25 -10.34
CA PHE A 480 4.26 7.58 -9.72
C PHE A 480 3.64 7.52 -8.32
N HIS A 481 2.63 6.66 -8.10
CA HIS A 481 1.99 6.45 -6.80
C HIS A 481 3.01 6.00 -5.75
N GLU A 482 3.70 4.87 -6.01
CA GLU A 482 4.67 4.32 -5.06
C GLU A 482 5.86 5.26 -4.85
N PHE A 483 6.24 6.00 -5.89
CA PHE A 483 7.30 6.98 -5.75
C PHE A 483 6.86 8.20 -4.93
N GLY A 484 5.57 8.53 -4.87
CA GLY A 484 5.06 9.55 -3.94
C GLY A 484 5.22 9.14 -2.48
N HIS A 485 4.98 7.87 -2.16
CA HIS A 485 5.35 7.30 -0.84
C HIS A 485 6.88 7.38 -0.64
N ALA A 486 7.67 6.97 -1.63
CA ALA A 486 9.14 7.03 -1.55
C ALA A 486 9.64 8.45 -1.27
N LEU A 487 9.06 9.48 -1.90
CA LEU A 487 9.36 10.88 -1.64
C LEU A 487 8.97 11.30 -0.22
N HIS A 488 7.85 10.80 0.30
CA HIS A 488 7.43 11.06 1.69
C HIS A 488 8.45 10.51 2.69
N GLY A 489 8.98 9.30 2.45
CA GLY A 489 10.08 8.73 3.24
C GLY A 489 11.42 9.46 3.06
N LEU A 490 11.82 9.73 1.81
CA LEU A 490 13.10 10.37 1.48
C LEU A 490 13.20 11.80 2.02
N PHE A 491 12.10 12.55 2.03
CA PHE A 491 12.10 13.94 2.47
C PHE A 491 11.86 14.16 3.95
N SER A 492 11.57 13.10 4.72
CA SER A 492 11.42 13.17 6.16
C SER A 492 12.56 13.97 6.79
N ASP A 493 12.21 14.91 7.67
CA ASP A 493 13.13 15.78 8.40
C ASP A 493 12.66 15.89 9.86
N VAL A 494 12.58 14.73 10.53
CA VAL A 494 12.00 14.62 11.88
C VAL A 494 13.02 14.24 12.93
N ARG A 495 12.70 14.53 14.19
CA ARG A 495 13.58 14.19 15.31
C ARG A 495 13.51 12.72 15.69
N TYR A 496 12.30 12.18 15.77
CA TYR A 496 12.01 10.88 16.38
C TYR A 496 11.71 9.81 15.30
N PRO A 497 12.29 8.59 15.40
CA PRO A 497 12.00 7.49 14.48
C PRO A 497 10.50 7.20 14.29
N SER A 498 9.71 7.23 15.37
CA SER A 498 8.26 6.94 15.32
C SER A 498 7.43 8.00 14.59
N GLN A 499 8.06 9.08 14.13
CA GLN A 499 7.43 10.15 13.35
C GLN A 499 7.98 10.22 11.91
N SER A 500 8.86 9.31 11.52
CA SER A 500 9.58 9.35 10.24
C SER A 500 8.67 9.10 9.04
N GLY A 501 8.81 9.93 8.01
CA GLY A 501 8.26 9.67 6.68
C GLY A 501 6.78 9.30 6.68
N THR A 502 6.49 8.03 6.37
CA THR A 502 5.13 7.49 6.22
C THR A 502 4.45 7.09 7.53
N GLU A 503 5.04 7.37 8.70
CA GLU A 503 4.42 7.19 10.02
C GLU A 503 3.31 8.23 10.28
N VAL A 504 2.23 8.14 9.51
CA VAL A 504 1.05 9.00 9.54
C VAL A 504 -0.22 8.15 9.52
N PRO A 505 -1.38 8.69 9.92
CA PRO A 505 -2.65 7.96 9.84
C PRO A 505 -2.93 7.43 8.44
N ARG A 506 -3.56 6.25 8.37
CA ARG A 506 -3.76 5.54 7.09
C ARG A 506 -4.57 6.33 6.07
N ASP A 507 -5.54 7.12 6.52
CA ASP A 507 -6.37 7.97 5.67
C ASP A 507 -5.71 9.29 5.24
N PHE A 508 -4.45 9.48 5.62
CA PHE A 508 -3.56 10.54 5.14
C PHE A 508 -2.37 9.98 4.35
N VAL A 509 -1.89 8.75 4.62
CA VAL A 509 -0.68 8.23 3.98
C VAL A 509 -0.82 8.13 2.46
N GLU A 510 -2.02 7.87 1.94
CA GLU A 510 -2.28 7.79 0.50
C GLU A 510 -2.30 9.15 -0.21
N TYR A 511 -2.28 10.26 0.52
CA TYR A 511 -2.34 11.57 -0.11
C TYR A 511 -1.03 11.92 -0.83
N PRO A 512 0.16 11.83 -0.20
CA PRO A 512 1.43 12.02 -0.90
C PRO A 512 1.67 11.10 -2.10
N SER A 513 1.17 9.86 -2.06
CA SER A 513 1.25 8.93 -3.19
C SER A 513 0.36 9.37 -4.34
N GLN A 514 -0.94 9.60 -4.07
CA GLN A 514 -1.92 9.97 -5.09
C GLN A 514 -1.62 11.34 -5.73
N VAL A 515 -1.23 12.34 -4.95
CA VAL A 515 -0.88 13.66 -5.52
C VAL A 515 0.33 13.58 -6.46
N ASN A 516 1.25 12.63 -6.25
CA ASN A 516 2.38 12.46 -7.15
C ASN A 516 1.97 11.89 -8.52
N GLU A 517 0.83 11.20 -8.62
CA GLU A 517 0.27 10.67 -9.87
C GLU A 517 -0.08 11.80 -10.87
N MET A 518 -0.35 13.02 -10.40
CA MET A 518 -0.66 14.16 -11.26
C MET A 518 0.47 14.44 -12.26
N TRP A 519 1.72 14.18 -11.87
CA TRP A 519 2.90 14.48 -12.69
C TRP A 519 3.06 13.50 -13.85
N ALA A 520 2.44 12.32 -13.80
CA ALA A 520 2.37 11.42 -14.96
C ALA A 520 1.59 12.06 -16.12
N TRP A 521 0.63 12.95 -15.81
CA TRP A 521 -0.23 13.66 -16.75
C TRP A 521 0.29 15.05 -17.14
N GLU A 522 1.27 15.58 -16.42
CA GLU A 522 1.83 16.91 -16.69
C GLU A 522 2.47 16.91 -18.10
N PRO A 523 2.00 17.73 -19.06
CA PRO A 523 2.40 17.59 -20.47
C PRO A 523 3.91 17.64 -20.70
N THR A 524 4.63 18.43 -19.91
CA THR A 524 6.10 18.55 -20.00
C THR A 524 6.84 17.30 -19.51
N ILE A 525 6.24 16.52 -18.61
CA ILE A 525 6.76 15.24 -18.12
C ILE A 525 6.33 14.10 -19.03
N LEU A 526 5.04 14.03 -19.37
CA LEU A 526 4.47 13.01 -20.24
C LEU A 526 5.22 12.94 -21.56
N THR A 527 5.42 14.08 -22.23
CA THR A 527 6.14 14.13 -23.51
C THR A 527 7.61 13.72 -23.42
N SER A 528 8.23 13.70 -22.23
CA SER A 528 9.62 13.30 -22.11
C SER A 528 9.85 11.81 -21.94
N TYR A 529 8.93 11.08 -21.30
CA TYR A 529 9.06 9.62 -21.21
C TYR A 529 8.27 8.88 -22.28
N ALA A 530 7.19 9.48 -22.82
CA ALA A 530 6.34 8.89 -23.86
C ALA A 530 7.04 8.89 -25.23
N VAL A 531 8.05 8.05 -25.38
CA VAL A 531 8.94 7.96 -26.55
C VAL A 531 9.02 6.52 -27.01
N HIS A 532 8.81 6.29 -28.30
CA HIS A 532 8.78 4.93 -28.85
C HIS A 532 10.13 4.24 -28.65
N HIS A 533 10.13 3.07 -27.99
CA HIS A 533 11.35 2.37 -27.58
C HIS A 533 12.27 2.00 -28.75
N VAL A 534 11.71 1.61 -29.90
CA VAL A 534 12.48 1.34 -31.14
C VAL A 534 12.90 2.61 -31.89
N THR A 535 11.97 3.49 -32.24
CA THR A 535 12.23 4.59 -33.19
C THR A 535 12.81 5.84 -32.52
N GLY A 536 12.61 6.01 -31.21
CA GLY A 536 12.95 7.23 -30.49
C GLY A 536 12.04 8.42 -30.81
N GLU A 537 10.95 8.21 -31.55
CA GLU A 537 9.98 9.26 -31.87
C GLU A 537 9.06 9.53 -30.67
N PRO A 538 8.76 10.80 -30.35
CA PRO A 538 7.83 11.13 -29.28
C PRO A 538 6.40 10.70 -29.66
N MET A 539 5.59 10.42 -28.64
CA MET A 539 4.16 10.15 -28.82
C MET A 539 3.49 11.32 -29.57
N PRO A 540 2.63 11.04 -30.57
CA PRO A 540 1.91 12.09 -31.29
C PRO A 540 1.14 12.99 -30.31
N ALA A 541 1.26 14.31 -30.47
CA ALA A 541 0.58 15.27 -29.59
C ALA A 541 -0.95 15.07 -29.55
N ALA A 542 -1.55 14.68 -30.67
CA ALA A 542 -2.98 14.35 -30.73
C ALA A 542 -3.36 13.15 -29.85
N TRP A 543 -2.47 12.18 -29.64
CA TRP A 543 -2.73 11.06 -28.72
C TRP A 543 -2.67 11.51 -27.27
N VAL A 544 -1.72 12.37 -26.92
CA VAL A 544 -1.64 12.99 -25.59
C VAL A 544 -2.91 13.79 -25.28
N GLU A 545 -3.37 14.63 -26.22
CA GLU A 545 -4.64 15.37 -26.09
C GLU A 545 -5.83 14.42 -25.89
N THR A 546 -5.88 13.33 -26.65
CA THR A 546 -6.91 12.30 -26.51
C THR A 546 -6.86 11.61 -25.14
N MET A 547 -5.68 11.19 -24.67
CA MET A 547 -5.52 10.57 -23.34
C MET A 547 -6.02 11.50 -22.23
N LEU A 548 -5.65 12.77 -22.29
CA LEU A 548 -6.10 13.79 -21.34
C LEU A 548 -7.61 14.03 -21.39
N ALA A 549 -8.21 13.98 -22.59
CA ALA A 549 -9.65 14.15 -22.80
C ALA A 549 -10.47 12.90 -22.42
N SER A 550 -9.86 11.71 -22.43
CA SER A 550 -10.50 10.45 -22.05
C SER A 550 -10.37 10.11 -20.57
N ARG A 551 -9.85 11.00 -19.72
CA ARG A 551 -9.63 10.71 -18.29
C ARG A 551 -10.89 10.34 -17.51
N LEU A 552 -12.06 10.82 -17.93
CA LEU A 552 -13.35 10.46 -17.33
C LEU A 552 -13.97 9.19 -17.94
N PHE A 553 -13.34 8.61 -18.95
CA PHE A 553 -13.83 7.36 -19.53
C PHE A 553 -13.66 6.25 -18.49
N ASN A 554 -14.72 5.48 -18.27
CA ASN A 554 -14.73 4.35 -17.33
C ASN A 554 -14.59 4.74 -15.84
N GLU A 555 -14.70 6.01 -15.50
CA GLU A 555 -14.69 6.47 -14.10
C GLU A 555 -15.90 5.96 -13.30
N GLY A 556 -17.04 5.71 -13.96
CA GLY A 556 -18.19 5.09 -13.32
C GLY A 556 -17.85 3.69 -12.80
N PHE A 557 -17.25 2.86 -13.64
CA PHE A 557 -16.68 1.56 -13.27
C PHE A 557 -15.64 1.69 -12.15
N GLY A 558 -14.57 2.46 -12.40
CA GLY A 558 -13.43 2.56 -11.48
C GLY A 558 -13.82 3.05 -10.10
N THR A 559 -14.69 4.07 -10.04
CA THR A 559 -15.20 4.59 -8.77
C THR A 559 -16.13 3.58 -8.08
N THR A 560 -16.98 2.88 -8.83
CA THR A 560 -17.95 1.92 -8.26
C THR A 560 -17.26 0.69 -7.69
N GLU A 561 -16.30 0.07 -8.39
CA GLU A 561 -15.60 -1.11 -7.85
C GLU A 561 -14.82 -0.76 -6.58
N TYR A 562 -14.23 0.44 -6.51
CA TYR A 562 -13.52 0.94 -5.34
C TYR A 562 -14.49 1.18 -4.17
N LEU A 563 -15.58 1.92 -4.38
CA LEU A 563 -16.55 2.23 -3.32
C LEU A 563 -17.22 0.95 -2.82
N ALA A 564 -17.49 -0.01 -3.71
CA ALA A 564 -18.01 -1.32 -3.33
C ALA A 564 -17.06 -2.06 -2.37
N ALA A 565 -15.75 -2.05 -2.63
CA ALA A 565 -14.76 -2.63 -1.71
C ALA A 565 -14.67 -1.85 -0.39
N ALA A 566 -14.67 -0.51 -0.41
CA ALA A 566 -14.62 0.31 0.81
C ALA A 566 -15.87 0.13 1.69
N LEU A 567 -17.05 0.04 1.08
CA LEU A 567 -18.32 -0.21 1.78
C LEU A 567 -18.38 -1.65 2.31
N LEU A 568 -17.84 -2.63 1.59
CA LEU A 568 -17.72 -4.01 2.06
C LEU A 568 -16.79 -4.13 3.27
N ASP A 569 -15.65 -3.42 3.26
CA ASP A 569 -14.75 -3.31 4.40
C ASP A 569 -15.46 -2.75 5.64
N GLN A 570 -16.18 -1.63 5.49
CA GLN A 570 -16.97 -1.06 6.58
C GLN A 570 -18.06 -2.01 7.08
N ALA A 571 -18.73 -2.74 6.18
CA ALA A 571 -19.75 -3.71 6.56
C ALA A 571 -19.20 -4.84 7.44
N TRP A 572 -18.02 -5.39 7.12
CA TRP A 572 -17.36 -6.41 7.94
C TRP A 572 -16.93 -5.90 9.31
N HIS A 573 -16.38 -4.68 9.37
CA HIS A 573 -15.76 -4.15 10.59
C HIS A 573 -16.67 -3.31 11.49
N GLN A 574 -17.94 -3.15 11.10
CA GLN A 574 -18.99 -2.56 11.93
C GLN A 574 -19.90 -3.62 12.58
N LEU A 575 -19.62 -4.92 12.38
CA LEU A 575 -20.34 -6.00 13.06
C LEU A 575 -19.98 -6.07 14.54
N ALA A 576 -20.98 -6.35 15.36
CA ALA A 576 -20.77 -6.90 16.70
C ALA A 576 -20.40 -8.40 16.61
N PRO A 577 -19.65 -8.97 17.58
CA PRO A 577 -19.31 -10.40 17.66
C PRO A 577 -20.43 -11.39 17.30
N GLU A 578 -21.67 -11.12 17.74
CA GLU A 578 -22.82 -12.00 17.54
C GLU A 578 -23.44 -11.89 16.14
N GLN A 579 -23.06 -10.86 15.38
CA GLN A 579 -23.52 -10.61 14.02
C GLN A 579 -22.55 -11.18 12.97
N VAL A 580 -21.34 -11.59 13.39
CA VAL A 580 -20.36 -12.19 12.49
C VAL A 580 -20.86 -13.56 12.01
N PRO A 581 -20.82 -13.83 10.69
CA PRO A 581 -21.20 -15.12 10.12
C PRO A 581 -20.61 -16.33 10.88
N THR A 582 -21.40 -17.39 11.04
CA THR A 582 -21.03 -18.57 11.84
C THR A 582 -20.61 -19.78 11.01
N SER A 583 -20.73 -19.70 9.69
CA SER A 583 -20.34 -20.73 8.74
C SER A 583 -19.70 -20.12 7.49
N VAL A 584 -18.76 -20.84 6.87
CA VAL A 584 -18.12 -20.44 5.60
C VAL A 584 -19.13 -20.26 4.46
N ASP A 585 -20.29 -20.92 4.54
CA ASP A 585 -21.37 -20.81 3.55
C ASP A 585 -22.11 -19.45 3.63
N GLU A 586 -21.96 -18.72 4.74
CA GLU A 586 -22.59 -17.41 4.96
C GLU A 586 -21.74 -16.24 4.47
N VAL A 587 -20.45 -16.46 4.17
CA VAL A 587 -19.49 -15.38 3.80
C VAL A 587 -19.87 -14.68 2.49
N LEU A 588 -20.12 -15.44 1.42
CA LEU A 588 -20.49 -14.84 0.13
C LEU A 588 -21.91 -14.26 0.14
N PRO A 589 -22.92 -14.89 0.80
CA PRO A 589 -24.21 -14.26 1.03
C PRO A 589 -24.12 -12.95 1.83
N PHE A 590 -23.26 -12.87 2.84
CA PHE A 590 -23.01 -11.64 3.59
C PHE A 590 -22.47 -10.54 2.69
N GLU A 591 -21.44 -10.84 1.88
CA GLU A 591 -20.87 -9.91 0.92
C GLU A 591 -21.94 -9.36 -0.05
N ALA A 592 -22.73 -10.25 -0.66
CA ALA A 592 -23.80 -9.84 -1.58
C ALA A 592 -24.81 -8.92 -0.89
N ALA A 593 -25.27 -9.29 0.30
CA ALA A 593 -26.22 -8.48 1.07
C ALA A 593 -25.65 -7.11 1.47
N ALA A 594 -24.37 -7.04 1.83
CA ALA A 594 -23.69 -5.79 2.16
C ALA A 594 -23.61 -4.85 0.96
N LEU A 595 -23.23 -5.37 -0.21
CA LEU A 595 -23.16 -4.59 -1.45
C LEU A 595 -24.55 -4.10 -1.91
N ASP A 596 -25.57 -4.96 -1.81
CA ASP A 596 -26.95 -4.60 -2.14
C ASP A 596 -27.49 -3.53 -1.19
N ALA A 597 -27.27 -3.68 0.13
CA ALA A 597 -27.71 -2.71 1.13
C ALA A 597 -27.04 -1.33 0.95
N ALA A 598 -25.79 -1.32 0.48
CA ALA A 598 -25.05 -0.11 0.18
C ALA A 598 -25.36 0.50 -1.20
N GLY A 599 -26.22 -0.15 -2.00
CA GLY A 599 -26.64 0.33 -3.32
C GLY A 599 -25.59 0.18 -4.42
N VAL A 600 -24.54 -0.61 -4.17
CA VAL A 600 -23.39 -0.87 -5.07
C VAL A 600 -23.39 -2.29 -5.62
N GLY A 601 -24.42 -3.09 -5.32
CA GLY A 601 -24.68 -4.39 -5.95
C GLY A 601 -24.99 -4.23 -7.45
N PHE A 602 -23.95 -4.23 -8.28
CA PHE A 602 -24.05 -4.18 -9.74
C PHE A 602 -23.13 -5.24 -10.36
N ALA A 603 -23.70 -6.38 -10.77
CA ALA A 603 -22.94 -7.58 -11.14
C ALA A 603 -21.82 -7.38 -12.20
N PRO A 604 -21.98 -6.54 -13.24
CA PRO A 604 -20.88 -6.25 -14.18
C PRO A 604 -19.68 -5.53 -13.54
N VAL A 605 -19.88 -4.89 -12.38
CA VAL A 605 -18.86 -4.13 -11.63
C VAL A 605 -18.76 -4.70 -10.21
N PRO A 606 -18.14 -5.89 -10.04
CA PRO A 606 -17.89 -6.44 -8.72
C PRO A 606 -16.97 -5.51 -7.91
N PRO A 607 -16.91 -5.64 -6.57
CA PRO A 607 -15.96 -4.86 -5.77
C PRO A 607 -14.53 -5.12 -6.24
N ARG A 608 -13.66 -4.11 -6.14
CA ARG A 608 -12.26 -4.17 -6.56
C ARG A 608 -11.50 -5.32 -5.89
N TYR A 609 -11.91 -5.66 -4.67
CA TYR A 609 -11.54 -6.90 -3.99
C TYR A 609 -12.79 -7.53 -3.38
N ARG A 610 -12.97 -8.84 -3.57
CA ARG A 610 -13.96 -9.60 -2.80
C ARG A 610 -13.35 -10.08 -1.50
N THR A 611 -14.20 -10.40 -0.54
CA THR A 611 -13.89 -10.77 0.84
C THR A 611 -12.72 -11.75 0.94
N THR A 612 -12.73 -12.82 0.14
CA THR A 612 -11.79 -13.95 0.27
C THR A 612 -10.38 -13.67 -0.28
N TYR A 613 -10.17 -12.54 -0.94
CA TYR A 613 -8.85 -12.10 -1.40
C TYR A 613 -8.58 -10.62 -1.11
N PHE A 614 -9.31 -10.05 -0.15
CA PHE A 614 -9.16 -8.66 0.24
C PHE A 614 -7.96 -8.46 1.19
N ASN A 615 -6.75 -8.62 0.64
CA ASN A 615 -5.51 -8.58 1.42
C ASN A 615 -5.37 -7.31 2.25
N HIS A 616 -5.74 -6.15 1.67
CA HIS A 616 -5.67 -4.87 2.36
C HIS A 616 -6.31 -4.90 3.76
N VAL A 617 -7.46 -5.58 3.91
CA VAL A 617 -8.25 -5.52 5.14
C VAL A 617 -8.09 -6.76 6.01
N PHE A 618 -7.78 -7.94 5.45
CA PHE A 618 -7.66 -9.19 6.23
C PHE A 618 -6.23 -9.70 6.42
N GLY A 619 -5.27 -9.26 5.59
CA GLY A 619 -3.84 -9.63 5.72
C GLY A 619 -2.90 -8.42 5.71
N GLY A 620 -3.44 -7.20 5.74
CA GLY A 620 -2.71 -5.95 5.62
C GLY A 620 -3.27 -4.87 6.55
N GLY A 621 -2.68 -3.67 6.49
CA GLY A 621 -2.91 -2.61 7.47
C GLY A 621 -4.13 -1.70 7.23
N TYR A 622 -5.15 -2.14 6.49
CA TYR A 622 -6.31 -1.31 6.10
C TYR A 622 -7.65 -1.88 6.60
N SER A 623 -7.67 -2.74 7.62
CA SER A 623 -8.93 -3.19 8.24
C SER A 623 -9.77 -2.00 8.70
N ALA A 624 -11.02 -1.88 8.25
CA ALA A 624 -11.88 -0.71 8.44
C ALA A 624 -11.32 0.62 7.92
N GLY A 625 -10.29 0.56 7.08
CA GLY A 625 -9.49 1.67 6.62
C GLY A 625 -9.35 1.71 5.10
N TYR A 626 -10.03 0.85 4.33
CA TYR A 626 -9.89 0.89 2.86
C TYR A 626 -10.49 2.18 2.26
N TYR A 627 -11.36 2.88 3.00
CA TYR A 627 -11.82 4.23 2.64
C TYR A 627 -10.69 5.28 2.55
N SER A 628 -9.52 4.98 3.12
CA SER A 628 -8.36 5.87 3.17
C SER A 628 -7.97 6.42 1.81
N TYR A 629 -8.07 5.61 0.73
CA TYR A 629 -7.71 6.06 -0.61
C TYR A 629 -8.60 7.21 -1.09
N ILE A 630 -9.93 7.12 -0.98
CA ILE A 630 -10.82 8.21 -1.42
C ILE A 630 -10.78 9.39 -0.45
N TRP A 631 -10.50 9.14 0.82
CA TRP A 631 -10.34 10.19 1.83
C TRP A 631 -9.11 11.04 1.54
N SER A 632 -7.96 10.39 1.31
CA SER A 632 -6.72 11.02 0.83
C SER A 632 -6.89 11.66 -0.54
N GLU A 633 -7.71 11.10 -1.43
CA GLU A 633 -7.92 11.67 -2.76
C GLU A 633 -8.65 13.04 -2.71
N VAL A 634 -9.38 13.33 -1.63
CA VAL A 634 -9.88 14.69 -1.39
C VAL A 634 -8.72 15.67 -1.23
N LEU A 635 -7.71 15.29 -0.43
CA LEU A 635 -6.53 16.11 -0.17
C LEU A 635 -5.67 16.25 -1.44
N ASP A 636 -5.47 15.16 -2.18
CA ASP A 636 -4.78 15.16 -3.47
C ASP A 636 -5.50 16.07 -4.47
N ALA A 637 -6.79 15.83 -4.75
CA ALA A 637 -7.51 16.61 -5.76
C ALA A 637 -7.51 18.11 -5.45
N ASP A 638 -7.65 18.48 -4.19
CA ASP A 638 -7.55 19.88 -3.76
C ASP A 638 -6.11 20.42 -3.88
N THR A 639 -5.10 19.60 -3.69
CA THR A 639 -3.69 19.98 -3.85
C THR A 639 -3.27 20.11 -5.30
N VAL A 640 -3.84 19.33 -6.22
CA VAL A 640 -3.69 19.58 -7.65
C VAL A 640 -4.16 20.99 -7.99
N THR A 641 -5.31 21.43 -7.47
CA THR A 641 -5.77 22.81 -7.66
C THR A 641 -4.82 23.83 -7.04
N TRP A 642 -4.21 23.52 -5.89
CA TRP A 642 -3.19 24.38 -5.28
C TRP A 642 -1.97 24.54 -6.19
N PHE A 643 -1.48 23.47 -6.82
CA PHE A 643 -0.38 23.57 -7.78
C PHE A 643 -0.79 24.44 -8.98
N GLU A 644 -1.99 24.23 -9.55
CA GLU A 644 -2.52 25.04 -10.65
C GLU A 644 -2.62 26.53 -10.29
N GLU A 645 -3.16 26.85 -9.11
CA GLU A 645 -3.28 28.20 -8.55
C GLU A 645 -1.92 28.90 -8.37
N ASN A 646 -0.85 28.12 -8.15
CA ASN A 646 0.50 28.61 -7.87
C ASN A 646 1.47 28.43 -9.06
N GLY A 647 0.97 28.23 -10.28
CA GLY A 647 1.79 28.20 -11.49
C GLY A 647 2.42 26.84 -11.84
N GLY A 648 1.84 25.75 -11.34
CA GLY A 648 2.12 24.37 -11.75
C GLY A 648 3.48 23.84 -11.30
N LEU A 649 4.12 23.05 -12.18
CA LEU A 649 5.41 22.40 -11.95
C LEU A 649 6.55 23.44 -11.88
N ASN A 650 6.94 23.82 -10.66
CA ASN A 650 8.11 24.67 -10.44
C ASN A 650 8.75 24.43 -9.07
N ARG A 651 10.02 24.81 -8.95
CA ARG A 651 10.84 24.57 -7.75
C ARG A 651 10.28 25.21 -6.48
N ALA A 652 9.72 26.42 -6.57
CA ALA A 652 9.16 27.10 -5.39
C ALA A 652 7.96 26.34 -4.81
N ASN A 653 7.10 25.79 -5.67
CA ASN A 653 5.97 24.98 -5.25
C ASN A 653 6.42 23.66 -4.62
N GLY A 654 7.41 22.99 -5.22
CA GLY A 654 7.96 21.76 -4.64
C GLY A 654 8.67 21.99 -3.31
N ASP A 655 9.40 23.09 -3.14
CA ASP A 655 10.03 23.44 -1.86
C ASP A 655 8.97 23.72 -0.78
N ALA A 656 7.86 24.38 -1.13
CA ALA A 656 6.74 24.61 -0.23
C ALA A 656 6.03 23.29 0.15
N PHE A 657 5.78 22.41 -0.83
CA PHE A 657 5.15 21.11 -0.60
C PHE A 657 6.02 20.20 0.25
N ARG A 658 7.32 20.10 -0.06
CA ARG A 658 8.32 19.37 0.74
C ARG A 658 8.33 19.89 2.18
N LYS A 659 8.54 21.19 2.39
CA LYS A 659 8.71 21.76 3.74
C LYS A 659 7.45 21.69 4.60
N LYS A 660 6.29 21.93 4.00
CA LYS A 660 5.03 22.06 4.77
C LYS A 660 4.32 20.72 4.95
N LEU A 661 4.67 19.71 4.16
CA LEU A 661 3.97 18.43 4.16
C LEU A 661 4.94 17.26 4.23
N LEU A 662 5.66 16.95 3.14
CA LEU A 662 6.43 15.70 3.03
C LEU A 662 7.55 15.58 4.09
N ALA A 663 8.17 16.68 4.48
CA ALA A 663 9.25 16.67 5.45
C ALA A 663 8.78 16.50 6.91
N ARG A 664 7.49 16.63 7.16
CA ARG A 664 6.95 16.64 8.53
C ARG A 664 6.66 15.25 9.07
N GLY A 665 6.48 14.24 8.20
CA GLY A 665 6.05 12.90 8.60
C GLY A 665 4.92 12.93 9.65
N GLY A 666 5.06 12.10 10.67
CA GLY A 666 4.17 12.02 11.83
C GLY A 666 4.41 13.05 12.94
N SER A 667 5.23 14.09 12.72
CA SER A 667 5.65 15.01 13.78
C SER A 667 4.63 16.09 14.16
N VAL A 668 3.54 16.20 13.39
CA VAL A 668 2.44 17.15 13.62
C VAL A 668 1.10 16.53 13.24
N ASP A 669 0.00 17.16 13.64
CA ASP A 669 -1.33 16.81 13.13
C ASP A 669 -1.35 16.94 11.58
N PRO A 670 -1.67 15.84 10.85
CA PRO A 670 -1.68 15.85 9.38
C PRO A 670 -2.63 16.88 8.76
N MET A 671 -3.77 17.16 9.41
CA MET A 671 -4.73 18.15 8.91
C MET A 671 -4.24 19.57 9.12
N VAL A 672 -3.42 19.81 10.15
CA VAL A 672 -2.69 21.08 10.31
C VAL A 672 -1.61 21.22 9.24
N ALA A 673 -0.86 20.16 8.92
CA ALA A 673 0.11 20.17 7.82
C ALA A 673 -0.54 20.47 6.46
N PHE A 674 -1.70 19.85 6.18
CA PHE A 674 -2.49 20.15 5.00
C PHE A 674 -2.93 21.62 4.98
N ALA A 675 -3.52 22.13 6.06
CA ALA A 675 -3.99 23.51 6.13
C ALA A 675 -2.86 24.53 6.01
N ASP A 676 -1.67 24.24 6.54
CA ASP A 676 -0.47 25.08 6.41
C ASP A 676 -0.01 25.22 4.96
N LEU A 677 -0.11 24.14 4.18
CA LEU A 677 0.15 24.14 2.74
C LEU A 677 -0.96 24.86 1.98
N ARG A 678 -2.20 24.37 2.14
CA ARG A 678 -3.36 24.76 1.33
C ARG A 678 -3.85 26.17 1.63
N GLY A 679 -3.68 26.63 2.86
CA GLY A 679 -4.19 27.90 3.40
C GLY A 679 -5.63 27.84 3.91
N ARG A 680 -6.26 26.65 3.90
CA ARG A 680 -7.62 26.37 4.35
C ARG A 680 -7.81 24.86 4.57
N ASP A 681 -8.93 24.48 5.18
CA ASP A 681 -9.41 23.09 5.25
C ASP A 681 -9.69 22.51 3.84
N PRO A 682 -9.67 21.16 3.69
CA PRO A 682 -9.89 20.52 2.39
C PRO A 682 -11.31 20.69 1.86
N GLU A 683 -11.43 20.79 0.55
CA GLU A 683 -12.71 20.84 -0.16
C GLU A 683 -12.89 19.61 -1.05
N ILE A 684 -14.09 19.01 -1.03
CA ILE A 684 -14.39 17.80 -1.82
C ILE A 684 -14.68 18.08 -3.30
N ALA A 685 -14.99 19.32 -3.68
CA ALA A 685 -15.43 19.66 -5.03
C ALA A 685 -14.42 19.25 -6.13
N PRO A 686 -13.09 19.45 -5.97
CA PRO A 686 -12.10 18.97 -6.94
C PRO A 686 -12.17 17.46 -7.19
N LEU A 687 -12.36 16.65 -6.14
CA LEU A 687 -12.52 15.20 -6.27
C LEU A 687 -13.80 14.86 -7.06
N LEU A 688 -14.91 15.53 -6.77
CA LEU A 688 -16.17 15.28 -7.47
C LEU A 688 -16.03 15.53 -8.98
N THR A 689 -15.36 16.62 -9.36
CA THR A 689 -15.09 16.90 -10.78
C THR A 689 -14.13 15.87 -11.38
N ARG A 690 -13.06 15.50 -10.67
CA ARG A 690 -12.08 14.50 -11.13
C ARG A 690 -12.72 13.15 -11.45
N ARG A 691 -13.68 12.71 -10.64
CA ARG A 691 -14.38 11.42 -10.80
C ARG A 691 -15.72 11.51 -11.55
N GLY A 692 -16.08 12.69 -12.06
CA GLY A 692 -17.36 12.91 -12.75
C GLY A 692 -18.60 12.66 -11.87
N LEU A 693 -18.53 13.03 -10.59
CA LEU A 693 -19.57 12.84 -9.57
C LEU A 693 -20.33 14.13 -9.21
N ASP A 694 -20.20 15.18 -10.02
CA ASP A 694 -20.81 16.50 -9.83
C ASP A 694 -22.19 16.67 -10.49
N ALA A 695 -22.66 15.66 -11.24
CA ALA A 695 -23.89 15.67 -12.03
C ALA A 695 -25.14 15.17 -11.30
#